data_AF-A0A1B6K0M9-F1
#
_entry.id   AF-A0A1B6K0M9-F1
#
_cell.length_a   1.000
_cell.length_b   1.000
_cell.length_c   1.000
_cell.angle_alpha   90.00
_cell.angle_beta   90.00
_cell.angle_gamma   90.00
#
_symmetry.space_group_name_H-M   'P 1'
#
loop_
_entity.id
_entity.type
_entity.pdbx_description
1 polymer ?
#
loop_
_entity_poly.entity_id
_entity_poly.type
_entity_poly.pdbx_seq_one_letter_code
_entity_poly.pdbx_strand_id
1 'polypeptide(L)'
;QEVHNTVLMSGEMARRCLWLCRVFTHQAEDPKVVRSPGEAELKRRLETLQKALKNQLCEHHIMRLTVKWQEGGLNTDNPEHAQYVAEVTANLTKLLSATIDCIIEEDQAKTVIKSSQGIESDLLQELLIQTHFTQKAAQCSVNREATLREIKSYAMGETSVSKIMVVHGVVGCGKTTLLARAAQCCHSWQPDCAVVVRAANISSQSSTIEQLLRTITLQCSVISTGTQVWLKHNVDTYSENLPRILATASLQRTIIIIIDGIDQVQDYGTVGCDWLPTSLPPNVKMILSVTESSPLLQKIKSRLGPSGVFIKIPDLDKAEAESILLTSVMEYNHSVNSHVQDCVVASVKACTLPLYVKVLAWQTSWWCETEHNIEPQGDVDKQLSVMLSQLEEKLGKEQVSLAMALLTSAKYGLTDSEMLDLLASLDVFHSEDTYVVWAPACLFWARFNKHLSPFFQWTPVLNTCALQWRTMAVRSTIVNRYKDRLGAGHRMLLQYFKGEMWQKAGDGFVARHLNQKNKFGKCYNSRKLEELPYQEFHVYGSLWGYLEDDSWLFNKICGASVYQILEDISMEQKTGEHKDDLLWLKDFLEESSRSLAYDGRQLYSLLHEMSSAVDLYNRWKSVILNPPVLSLVAVSREEITGEGNEASDTQRCLDMIIRLPKNPNFVVTIATDKEEISVWDTHTCSRVRTLRGITQPINLEMIDDSRCVVLCKRELRTYNLNTGTLLTKLKGVMNQKMPYFGLHDANHLVALSRNRMYVNLMNLDSGDLVTTFKAGEDRFLNSLLVSGDGRFVFMFVNHHMAS
;
A
#
# COMPACT_ATOMS: atom_id res chain seq x y z
N GLN A 1 31.89 -2.59 4.26
CA GLN A 1 30.63 -3.23 4.69
C GLN A 1 29.49 -2.96 3.72
N GLU A 2 29.18 -1.71 3.37
CA GLU A 2 28.10 -1.40 2.41
C GLU A 2 28.27 -2.12 1.07
N VAL A 3 29.46 -2.06 0.46
CA VAL A 3 29.78 -2.84 -0.75
C VAL A 3 29.55 -4.34 -0.55
N HIS A 4 29.83 -4.86 0.64
CA HIS A 4 29.62 -6.28 0.92
C HIS A 4 28.13 -6.62 0.99
N ASN A 5 27.35 -5.83 1.72
CA ASN A 5 25.91 -6.05 1.87
C ASN A 5 25.14 -5.81 0.56
N THR A 6 25.52 -4.79 -0.22
CA THR A 6 24.79 -4.37 -1.41
C THR A 6 25.25 -5.09 -2.67
N VAL A 7 26.55 -5.35 -2.83
CA VAL A 7 27.10 -5.94 -4.07
C VAL A 7 27.47 -7.42 -3.89
N LEU A 8 28.08 -7.81 -2.76
CA LEU A 8 28.56 -9.18 -2.56
C LEU A 8 27.46 -10.16 -2.10
N MET A 9 26.48 -9.67 -1.34
CA MET A 9 25.42 -10.51 -0.75
C MET A 9 24.11 -10.53 -1.55
N SER A 10 23.93 -9.60 -2.51
CA SER A 10 22.70 -9.50 -3.31
C SER A 10 23.01 -9.31 -4.79
N GLY A 11 22.81 -10.37 -5.58
CA GLY A 11 22.98 -10.32 -7.03
C GLY A 11 22.00 -9.38 -7.74
N GLU A 12 20.79 -9.16 -7.18
CA GLU A 12 19.83 -8.21 -7.75
C GLU A 12 20.28 -6.76 -7.53
N MET A 13 20.72 -6.43 -6.31
CA MET A 13 21.22 -5.08 -6.03
C MET A 13 22.51 -4.80 -6.79
N ALA A 14 23.39 -5.79 -6.94
CA ALA A 14 24.59 -5.69 -7.78
C ALA A 14 24.28 -5.33 -9.24
N ARG A 15 23.17 -5.84 -9.82
CA ARG A 15 22.70 -5.47 -11.18
C ARG A 15 22.21 -4.03 -11.29
N ARG A 16 22.02 -3.32 -10.18
CA ARG A 16 21.57 -1.92 -10.15
C ARG A 16 22.65 -0.99 -9.56
N CYS A 17 23.86 -1.50 -9.34
CA CYS A 17 24.97 -0.73 -8.79
C CYS A 17 25.91 -0.25 -9.90
N LEU A 18 26.29 1.03 -9.86
CA LEU A 18 27.31 1.61 -10.71
C LEU A 18 28.59 1.86 -9.90
N TRP A 19 29.75 1.54 -10.47
CA TRP A 19 31.05 1.80 -9.86
C TRP A 19 31.86 2.78 -10.71
N LEU A 20 32.07 4.00 -10.17
CA LEU A 20 32.99 4.98 -10.73
C LEU A 20 34.42 4.73 -10.21
N CYS A 21 35.29 4.26 -11.09
CA CYS A 21 36.72 4.07 -10.84
C CYS A 21 37.52 5.21 -11.45
N ARG A 22 37.92 6.18 -10.61
CA ARG A 22 38.83 7.26 -11.01
C ARG A 22 40.26 6.73 -11.07
N VAL A 23 40.95 6.99 -12.19
CA VAL A 23 42.36 6.65 -12.40
C VAL A 23 43.18 7.93 -12.52
N PHE A 24 44.16 8.12 -11.66
CA PHE A 24 45.04 9.28 -11.72
C PHE A 24 46.14 9.10 -12.77
N THR A 25 46.37 10.12 -13.57
CA THR A 25 47.50 10.24 -14.50
C THR A 25 48.52 11.22 -13.89
N HIS A 26 49.82 10.91 -13.98
CA HIS A 26 50.92 11.72 -13.44
C HIS A 26 51.02 11.86 -11.91
N GLN A 27 50.41 10.96 -11.14
CA GLN A 27 50.69 10.85 -9.71
C GLN A 27 52.11 10.29 -9.53
N ALA A 28 53.04 11.08 -9.01
CA ALA A 28 54.35 10.58 -8.63
C ALA A 28 54.19 9.62 -7.44
N GLU A 29 54.35 8.31 -7.64
CA GLU A 29 54.56 7.40 -6.53
C GLU A 29 55.92 7.73 -5.92
N ASP A 30 55.95 8.43 -4.79
CA ASP A 30 57.19 8.69 -4.07
C ASP A 30 57.66 7.37 -3.41
N PRO A 31 58.74 6.72 -3.86
CA PRO A 31 59.12 5.36 -3.43
C PRO A 31 59.58 5.28 -1.98
N LYS A 32 59.71 6.42 -1.28
CA LYS A 32 60.33 6.54 0.05
C LYS A 32 59.37 6.90 1.19
N VAL A 33 58.06 6.99 0.94
CA VAL A 33 57.09 7.20 2.04
C VAL A 33 56.95 5.91 2.83
N VAL A 34 57.57 5.86 4.01
CA VAL A 34 57.34 4.80 5.01
C VAL A 34 55.90 4.95 5.48
N ARG A 35 54.99 4.17 4.86
CA ARG A 35 53.58 4.14 5.22
C ARG A 35 53.44 3.61 6.63
N SER A 36 52.61 4.26 7.44
CA SER A 36 52.27 3.72 8.75
C SER A 36 51.61 2.34 8.59
N PRO A 37 51.71 1.42 9.58
CA PRO A 37 51.04 0.12 9.52
C PRO A 37 49.54 0.23 9.23
N GLY A 38 48.88 1.30 9.71
CA GLY A 38 47.47 1.60 9.44
C GLY A 38 47.21 1.96 7.98
N GLU A 39 48.05 2.78 7.35
CA GLU A 39 47.91 3.15 5.92
C GLU A 39 48.12 1.96 4.99
N ALA A 40 49.08 1.09 5.32
CA ALA A 40 49.31 -0.15 4.56
C ALA A 40 48.10 -1.08 4.62
N GLU A 41 47.47 -1.22 5.79
CA GLU A 41 46.26 -2.02 5.96
C GLU A 41 45.04 -1.40 5.24
N LEU A 42 44.87 -0.07 5.28
CA LEU A 42 43.82 0.62 4.55
C LEU A 42 43.95 0.42 3.04
N LYS A 43 45.17 0.52 2.50
CA LYS A 43 45.45 0.26 1.08
C LYS A 43 45.12 -1.19 0.70
N ARG A 44 45.54 -2.17 1.52
CA ARG A 44 45.22 -3.60 1.31
C ARG A 44 43.69 -3.83 1.26
N ARG A 45 42.95 -3.23 2.19
CA ARG A 45 41.47 -3.33 2.23
C ARG A 45 40.82 -2.71 1.01
N LEU A 46 41.30 -1.54 0.56
CA LEU A 46 40.80 -0.88 -0.64
C LEU A 46 41.03 -1.72 -1.90
N GLU A 47 42.25 -2.27 -2.09
CA GLU A 47 42.59 -3.13 -3.23
C GLU A 47 41.74 -4.40 -3.25
N THR A 48 41.52 -5.01 -2.08
CA THR A 48 40.65 -6.19 -1.94
C THR A 48 39.20 -5.86 -2.36
N LEU A 49 38.71 -4.69 -1.96
CA LEU A 49 37.36 -4.23 -2.29
C LEU A 49 37.20 -3.91 -3.78
N GLN A 50 38.18 -3.25 -4.40
CA GLN A 50 38.18 -2.99 -5.84
C GLN A 50 38.19 -4.29 -6.66
N LYS A 51 38.98 -5.29 -6.23
CA LYS A 51 39.00 -6.61 -6.86
C LYS A 51 37.64 -7.31 -6.75
N ALA A 52 36.99 -7.23 -5.59
CA ALA A 52 35.66 -7.79 -5.37
C ALA A 52 34.60 -7.14 -6.27
N LEU A 53 34.58 -5.81 -6.35
CA LEU A 53 33.66 -5.06 -7.22
C LEU A 53 33.84 -5.43 -8.70
N LYS A 54 35.09 -5.50 -9.17
CA LYS A 54 35.39 -5.89 -10.56
C LYS A 54 34.90 -7.29 -10.92
N ASN A 55 34.90 -8.21 -9.96
CA ASN A 55 34.47 -9.59 -10.19
C ASN A 55 32.95 -9.77 -10.16
N GLN A 56 32.21 -8.88 -9.48
CA GLN A 56 30.76 -9.03 -9.27
C GLN A 56 29.92 -8.13 -10.17
N LEU A 57 30.44 -6.96 -10.55
CA LEU A 57 29.73 -6.02 -11.42
C LEU A 57 29.97 -6.35 -12.89
N CYS A 58 28.93 -6.21 -13.70
CA CYS A 58 29.06 -6.30 -15.15
C CYS A 58 29.87 -5.11 -15.71
N GLU A 59 30.58 -5.31 -16.83
CA GLU A 59 31.45 -4.27 -17.42
C GLU A 59 30.72 -2.96 -17.74
N HIS A 60 29.45 -3.02 -18.14
CA HIS A 60 28.62 -1.85 -18.42
C HIS A 60 28.30 -1.00 -17.18
N HIS A 61 28.46 -1.55 -15.97
CA HIS A 61 28.30 -0.85 -14.71
C HIS A 61 29.62 -0.34 -14.11
N ILE A 62 30.75 -0.59 -14.77
CA ILE A 62 32.07 -0.15 -14.32
C ILE A 62 32.52 1.01 -15.20
N MET A 63 32.56 2.20 -14.61
CA MET A 63 32.96 3.42 -15.28
C MET A 63 34.38 3.79 -14.91
N ARG A 64 35.32 3.59 -15.83
CA ARG A 64 36.73 3.90 -15.61
C ARG A 64 37.12 5.16 -16.37
N LEU A 65 37.38 6.24 -15.65
CA LEU A 65 37.79 7.52 -16.23
C LEU A 65 39.14 7.98 -15.67
N THR A 66 39.96 8.56 -16.53
CA THR A 66 41.28 9.09 -16.19
C THR A 66 41.20 10.59 -15.90
N VAL A 67 41.89 11.04 -14.84
CA VAL A 67 42.04 12.45 -14.51
C VAL A 67 43.51 12.74 -14.20
N LYS A 68 44.00 13.93 -14.53
CA LYS A 68 45.33 14.36 -14.11
C LYS A 68 45.38 14.56 -12.59
N TRP A 69 46.46 14.13 -11.96
CA TRP A 69 46.67 14.39 -10.55
C TRP A 69 47.13 15.84 -10.36
N GLN A 70 46.53 16.54 -9.40
CA GLN A 70 46.89 17.90 -9.03
C GLN A 70 46.76 18.07 -7.51
N GLU A 71 47.71 18.79 -6.93
CA GLU A 71 47.70 19.17 -5.52
C GLU A 71 46.53 20.15 -5.26
N GLY A 72 45.74 19.91 -4.21
CA GLY A 72 44.48 20.64 -3.96
C GLY A 72 43.22 20.00 -4.58
N GLY A 73 43.34 18.91 -5.32
CA GLY A 73 42.20 18.11 -5.80
C GLY A 73 41.65 18.56 -7.15
N LEU A 74 40.34 18.36 -7.36
CA LEU A 74 39.71 18.67 -8.64
C LEU A 74 39.42 20.18 -8.76
N ASN A 75 39.98 20.81 -9.79
CA ASN A 75 39.80 22.22 -10.10
C ASN A 75 39.17 22.39 -11.49
N THR A 76 37.93 22.89 -11.58
CA THR A 76 37.19 23.12 -12.83
C THR A 76 37.73 24.26 -13.69
N ASP A 77 38.63 25.09 -13.17
CA ASP A 77 39.33 26.10 -13.97
C ASP A 77 40.35 25.47 -14.93
N ASN A 78 40.79 24.23 -14.65
CA ASN A 78 41.61 23.44 -15.56
C ASN A 78 40.72 22.76 -16.62
N PRO A 79 40.94 22.99 -17.92
CA PRO A 79 40.10 22.41 -18.98
C PRO A 79 40.06 20.87 -18.97
N GLU A 80 41.16 20.19 -18.61
CA GLU A 80 41.17 18.72 -18.51
C GLU A 80 40.27 18.20 -17.37
N HIS A 81 40.26 18.92 -16.24
CA HIS A 81 39.41 18.57 -15.10
C HIS A 81 37.94 18.92 -15.36
N ALA A 82 37.67 20.06 -16.00
CA ALA A 82 36.33 20.43 -16.45
C ALA A 82 35.76 19.38 -17.42
N GLN A 83 36.58 18.93 -18.38
CA GLN A 83 36.20 17.86 -19.30
C GLN A 83 35.94 16.55 -18.56
N TYR A 84 36.82 16.15 -17.62
CA TYR A 84 36.58 14.97 -16.78
C TYR A 84 35.24 15.05 -16.04
N VAL A 85 34.89 16.19 -15.43
CA VAL A 85 33.60 16.35 -14.73
C VAL A 85 32.44 16.25 -15.71
N ALA A 86 32.53 16.89 -16.88
CA ALA A 86 31.48 16.81 -17.89
C ALA A 86 31.27 15.36 -18.38
N GLU A 87 32.35 14.62 -18.61
CA GLU A 87 32.30 13.20 -18.99
C GLU A 87 31.76 12.32 -17.86
N VAL A 88 32.11 12.59 -16.60
CA VAL A 88 31.54 11.89 -15.44
C VAL A 88 30.04 12.09 -15.42
N THR A 89 29.58 13.35 -15.45
CA THR A 89 28.16 13.70 -15.35
C THR A 89 27.36 13.11 -16.51
N ALA A 90 27.80 13.29 -17.75
CA ALA A 90 27.07 12.81 -18.92
C ALA A 90 26.89 11.28 -18.91
N ASN A 91 27.95 10.53 -18.60
CA ASN A 91 27.90 9.07 -18.55
C ASN A 91 27.11 8.56 -17.35
N LEU A 92 27.25 9.18 -16.18
CA LEU A 92 26.51 8.80 -14.99
C LEU A 92 25.00 9.06 -15.18
N THR A 93 24.61 10.20 -15.75
CA THR A 93 23.21 10.48 -16.10
C THR A 93 22.67 9.45 -17.07
N LYS A 94 23.40 9.14 -18.15
CA LYS A 94 22.98 8.15 -19.14
C LYS A 94 22.76 6.76 -18.52
N LEU A 95 23.72 6.29 -17.73
CA LEU A 95 23.66 4.96 -17.11
C LEU A 95 22.54 4.89 -16.06
N LEU A 96 22.42 5.90 -15.19
CA LEU A 96 21.36 5.95 -14.19
C LEU A 96 19.97 6.01 -14.83
N SER A 97 19.77 6.83 -15.87
CA SER A 97 18.51 6.86 -16.62
C SER A 97 18.17 5.50 -17.21
N ALA A 98 19.12 4.84 -17.87
CA ALA A 98 18.91 3.50 -18.43
C ALA A 98 18.58 2.45 -17.35
N THR A 99 19.23 2.51 -16.18
CA THR A 99 18.90 1.63 -15.06
C THR A 99 17.49 1.90 -14.53
N ILE A 100 17.09 3.17 -14.41
CA ILE A 100 15.73 3.55 -13.97
C ILE A 100 14.68 3.09 -14.98
N ASP A 101 14.89 3.33 -16.27
CA ASP A 101 13.97 2.92 -17.34
C ASP A 101 13.79 1.40 -17.34
N CYS A 102 14.89 0.65 -17.21
CA CYS A 102 14.85 -0.81 -17.09
C CYS A 102 14.04 -1.28 -15.86
N ILE A 103 14.20 -0.62 -14.70
CA ILE A 103 13.41 -0.92 -13.49
C ILE A 103 11.92 -0.65 -13.73
N ILE A 104 11.58 0.46 -14.40
CA ILE A 104 10.18 0.81 -14.72
C ILE A 104 9.58 -0.22 -15.68
N GLU A 105 10.31 -0.61 -16.73
CA GLU A 105 9.86 -1.63 -17.68
C GLU A 105 9.68 -3.00 -17.02
N GLU A 106 10.62 -3.41 -16.15
CA GLU A 106 10.51 -4.65 -15.37
C GLU A 106 9.28 -4.65 -14.45
N ASP A 107 8.99 -3.53 -13.79
CA ASP A 107 7.83 -3.39 -12.91
C ASP A 107 6.50 -3.43 -13.69
N GLN A 108 6.42 -2.72 -14.82
CA GLN A 108 5.28 -2.76 -15.72
C GLN A 108 5.02 -4.18 -16.27
N ALA A 109 6.08 -4.91 -16.65
CA ALA A 109 5.94 -6.29 -17.10
C ALA A 109 5.42 -7.21 -15.97
N LYS A 110 5.91 -7.03 -14.73
CA LYS A 110 5.49 -7.83 -13.57
C LYS A 110 4.06 -7.53 -13.13
N THR A 111 3.58 -6.30 -13.28
CA THR A 111 2.20 -5.91 -12.92
C THR A 111 1.17 -6.48 -13.89
N VAL A 112 1.47 -6.53 -15.19
CA VAL A 112 0.59 -7.17 -16.20
C VAL A 112 0.43 -8.67 -15.98
N ILE A 113 1.46 -9.35 -15.46
CA ILE A 113 1.48 -10.81 -15.27
C ILE A 113 0.77 -11.25 -13.98
N LYS A 114 0.54 -10.34 -13.01
CA LYS A 114 -0.25 -10.66 -11.81
C LYS A 114 -1.73 -10.70 -12.18
N SER A 115 -2.19 -11.80 -12.78
CA SER A 115 -3.61 -12.13 -12.76
C SER A 115 -4.03 -12.16 -11.30
N SER A 116 -4.78 -11.17 -10.85
CA SER A 116 -5.14 -11.08 -9.45
C SER A 116 -6.17 -12.14 -9.04
N GLN A 117 -6.51 -13.07 -9.96
CA GLN A 117 -7.46 -14.18 -9.77
C GLN A 117 -8.79 -13.71 -9.15
N GLY A 118 -9.19 -12.46 -9.42
CA GLY A 118 -10.40 -11.84 -8.87
C GLY A 118 -10.22 -11.15 -7.50
N ILE A 119 -9.01 -11.13 -6.94
CA ILE A 119 -8.66 -10.38 -5.73
C ILE A 119 -8.24 -8.96 -6.13
N GLU A 120 -8.67 -7.96 -5.38
CA GLU A 120 -8.20 -6.60 -5.63
C GLU A 120 -6.76 -6.36 -5.20
N SER A 121 -6.10 -5.42 -5.88
CA SER A 121 -4.68 -5.09 -5.68
C SER A 121 -4.38 -4.72 -4.22
N ASP A 122 -5.19 -3.87 -3.60
CA ASP A 122 -4.96 -3.37 -2.24
C ASP A 122 -5.00 -4.49 -1.20
N LEU A 123 -5.98 -5.40 -1.32
CA LEU A 123 -6.07 -6.56 -0.44
C LEU A 123 -4.88 -7.49 -0.70
N LEU A 124 -4.54 -7.76 -1.96
CA LEU A 124 -3.41 -8.63 -2.30
C LEU A 124 -2.09 -8.08 -1.74
N GLN A 125 -1.84 -6.78 -1.83
CA GLN A 125 -0.66 -6.12 -1.25
C GLN A 125 -0.62 -6.31 0.27
N GLU A 126 -1.74 -6.10 0.96
CA GLU A 126 -1.84 -6.33 2.40
C GLU A 126 -1.53 -7.80 2.76
N LEU A 127 -2.09 -8.76 2.02
CA LEU A 127 -1.83 -10.19 2.23
C LEU A 127 -0.34 -10.52 2.08
N LEU A 128 0.34 -9.91 1.10
CA LEU A 128 1.78 -10.10 0.88
C LEU A 128 2.61 -9.52 2.03
N ILE A 129 2.29 -8.30 2.50
CA ILE A 129 2.98 -7.66 3.63
C ILE A 129 2.85 -8.51 4.89
N GLN A 130 1.62 -8.94 5.22
CA GLN A 130 1.32 -9.77 6.39
C GLN A 130 2.00 -11.14 6.32
N THR A 131 2.00 -11.77 5.14
CA THR A 131 2.67 -13.06 4.92
C THR A 131 4.17 -12.93 5.10
N HIS A 132 4.80 -11.92 4.51
CA HIS A 132 6.24 -11.66 4.63
C HIS A 132 6.66 -11.39 6.08
N PHE A 133 5.88 -10.56 6.79
CA PHE A 133 6.10 -10.31 8.22
C PHE A 133 6.01 -11.61 9.03
N THR A 134 4.97 -12.41 8.80
CA THR A 134 4.75 -13.68 9.49
C THR A 134 5.89 -14.67 9.22
N GLN A 135 6.34 -14.81 7.97
CA GLN A 135 7.46 -15.69 7.60
C GLN A 135 8.75 -15.28 8.30
N LYS A 136 9.07 -13.99 8.34
CA LYS A 136 10.24 -13.47 9.06
C LYS A 136 10.14 -13.70 10.57
N ALA A 137 8.97 -13.47 11.17
CA ALA A 137 8.76 -13.71 12.59
C ALA A 137 8.88 -15.20 12.96
N ALA A 138 8.47 -16.11 12.07
CA ALA A 138 8.57 -17.56 12.27
C ALA A 138 10.01 -18.10 12.25
N GLN A 139 10.95 -17.40 11.61
CA GLN A 139 12.37 -17.79 11.56
C GLN A 139 13.13 -17.63 12.89
N CYS A 140 12.52 -16.99 13.90
CA CYS A 140 13.16 -16.80 15.20
C CYS A 140 13.32 -18.12 15.99
N SER A 141 14.50 -18.32 16.59
CA SER A 141 14.95 -19.57 17.25
C SER A 141 14.25 -19.94 18.57
N VAL A 142 13.10 -19.34 18.90
CA VAL A 142 12.41 -19.60 20.18
C VAL A 142 11.50 -20.82 20.04
N ASN A 143 11.94 -21.97 20.58
CA ASN A 143 11.17 -23.22 20.54
C ASN A 143 10.25 -23.34 21.76
N ARG A 144 8.96 -23.02 21.61
CA ARG A 144 7.93 -23.14 22.67
C ARG A 144 7.01 -24.32 22.45
N GLU A 145 7.58 -25.52 22.45
CA GLU A 145 6.88 -26.74 22.04
C GLU A 145 5.68 -27.10 22.96
N ALA A 146 5.70 -26.73 24.24
CA ALA A 146 4.55 -26.97 25.13
C ALA A 146 3.33 -26.13 24.73
N THR A 147 3.49 -24.80 24.64
CA THR A 147 2.41 -23.90 24.24
C THR A 147 1.98 -24.13 22.79
N LEU A 148 2.92 -24.48 21.90
CA LEU A 148 2.62 -24.82 20.51
C LEU A 148 1.75 -26.08 20.40
N ARG A 149 1.97 -27.08 21.28
CA ARG A 149 1.10 -28.27 21.37
C ARG A 149 -0.32 -27.94 21.82
N GLU A 150 -0.49 -27.01 22.76
CA GLU A 150 -1.82 -26.54 23.18
C GLU A 150 -2.54 -25.83 22.02
N ILE A 151 -1.83 -24.95 21.29
CA ILE A 151 -2.37 -24.29 20.09
C ILE A 151 -2.76 -25.33 19.02
N LYS A 152 -1.91 -26.35 18.81
CA LYS A 152 -2.20 -27.45 17.88
C LYS A 152 -3.46 -28.20 18.27
N SER A 153 -3.62 -28.58 19.54
CA SER A 153 -4.80 -29.30 20.02
C SER A 153 -6.09 -28.50 19.85
N TYR A 154 -6.04 -27.18 20.08
CA TYR A 154 -7.16 -26.28 19.80
C TYR A 154 -7.47 -26.15 18.31
N ALA A 155 -6.43 -25.98 17.47
CA ALA A 155 -6.56 -25.86 16.02
C ALA A 155 -7.21 -27.11 15.41
N MET A 156 -6.79 -28.30 15.86
CA MET A 156 -7.35 -29.59 15.44
C MET A 156 -8.76 -29.86 16.00
N GLY A 157 -9.26 -29.03 16.91
CA GLY A 157 -10.60 -29.17 17.50
C GLY A 157 -10.74 -30.31 18.51
N GLU A 158 -9.64 -30.85 19.02
CA GLU A 158 -9.63 -31.83 20.12
C GLU A 158 -10.13 -31.20 21.43
N THR A 159 -10.01 -29.88 21.55
CA THR A 159 -10.44 -29.10 22.72
C THR A 159 -11.35 -27.94 22.31
N SER A 160 -12.27 -27.56 23.21
CA SER A 160 -12.93 -26.24 23.20
C SER A 160 -13.61 -25.84 21.88
N VAL A 161 -14.59 -26.64 21.44
CA VAL A 161 -15.43 -26.36 20.25
C VAL A 161 -16.14 -25.01 20.40
N SER A 162 -16.17 -24.22 19.32
CA SER A 162 -16.80 -22.89 19.26
C SER A 162 -16.25 -21.81 20.19
N LYS A 163 -15.08 -22.04 20.81
CA LYS A 163 -14.42 -21.07 21.70
C LYS A 163 -13.33 -20.28 20.98
N ILE A 164 -13.04 -19.08 21.49
CA ILE A 164 -11.91 -18.24 21.05
C ILE A 164 -10.72 -18.48 21.97
N MET A 165 -9.53 -18.63 21.40
CA MET A 165 -8.27 -18.73 22.14
C MET A 165 -7.58 -17.38 22.24
N VAL A 166 -7.16 -17.00 23.45
CA VAL A 166 -6.42 -15.78 23.73
C VAL A 166 -5.09 -16.14 24.34
N VAL A 167 -4.01 -15.84 23.62
CA VAL A 167 -2.64 -15.99 24.07
C VAL A 167 -2.18 -14.68 24.69
N HIS A 168 -1.81 -14.69 25.97
CA HIS A 168 -1.34 -13.50 26.65
C HIS A 168 0.00 -13.71 27.34
N GLY A 169 0.74 -12.62 27.50
CA GLY A 169 2.04 -12.61 28.18
C GLY A 169 2.60 -11.20 28.25
N VAL A 170 3.66 -11.03 29.05
CA VAL A 170 4.39 -9.75 29.18
C VAL A 170 4.98 -9.28 27.85
N VAL A 171 5.32 -8.00 27.76
CA VAL A 171 5.95 -7.42 26.57
C VAL A 171 7.29 -8.12 26.31
N GLY A 172 7.62 -8.38 25.04
CA GLY A 172 8.89 -9.00 24.68
C GLY A 172 9.00 -10.51 24.99
N CYS A 173 7.94 -11.13 25.51
CA CYS A 173 7.96 -12.57 25.78
C CYS A 173 7.93 -13.43 24.51
N GLY A 174 7.68 -12.92 23.30
CA GLY A 174 7.67 -13.72 22.06
C GLY A 174 6.30 -14.26 21.63
N LYS A 175 5.22 -13.50 21.88
CA LYS A 175 3.85 -13.79 21.38
C LYS A 175 3.80 -13.90 19.85
N THR A 176 4.29 -12.86 19.17
CA THR A 176 4.33 -12.76 17.71
C THR A 176 5.07 -13.92 17.05
N THR A 177 6.25 -14.27 17.57
CA THR A 177 7.06 -15.39 17.03
C THR A 177 6.37 -16.74 17.24
N LEU A 178 5.68 -16.93 18.37
CA LEU A 178 4.90 -18.15 18.63
C LEU A 178 3.72 -18.28 17.67
N LEU A 179 2.93 -17.21 17.48
CA LEU A 179 1.79 -17.21 16.57
C LEU A 179 2.21 -17.37 15.10
N ALA A 180 3.32 -16.74 14.70
CA ALA A 180 3.87 -16.90 13.36
C ALA A 180 4.29 -18.34 13.08
N ARG A 181 4.94 -19.00 14.05
CA ARG A 181 5.28 -20.42 13.95
C ARG A 181 4.04 -21.30 13.91
N ALA A 182 3.03 -21.01 14.74
CA ALA A 182 1.76 -21.73 14.70
C ALA A 182 1.09 -21.63 13.32
N ALA A 183 1.04 -20.43 12.73
CA ALA A 183 0.50 -20.21 11.39
C ALA A 183 1.23 -21.05 10.32
N GLN A 184 2.56 -21.12 10.40
CA GLN A 184 3.37 -21.95 9.49
C GLN A 184 3.06 -23.44 9.64
N CYS A 185 2.82 -23.91 10.87
CA CYS A 185 2.53 -25.30 11.15
C CYS A 185 1.07 -25.72 10.87
N CYS A 186 0.11 -24.79 10.80
CA CYS A 186 -1.32 -25.10 10.64
C CYS A 186 -1.62 -26.05 9.46
N HIS A 187 -1.00 -25.84 8.30
CA HIS A 187 -1.20 -26.71 7.13
C HIS A 187 -0.67 -28.14 7.34
N SER A 188 0.34 -28.31 8.20
CA SER A 188 0.84 -29.64 8.58
C SER A 188 -0.05 -30.32 9.62
N TRP A 189 -0.74 -29.54 10.45
CA TRP A 189 -1.63 -30.07 11.49
C TRP A 189 -2.98 -30.49 10.91
N GLN A 190 -3.52 -29.69 9.99
CA GLN A 190 -4.78 -29.93 9.35
C GLN A 190 -4.66 -29.64 7.84
N PRO A 191 -4.56 -30.68 7.01
CA PRO A 191 -4.66 -30.54 5.56
C PRO A 191 -5.97 -29.83 5.17
N ASP A 192 -5.93 -29.06 4.08
CA ASP A 192 -7.07 -28.29 3.55
C ASP A 192 -7.64 -27.16 4.42
N CYS A 193 -6.95 -26.77 5.51
CA CYS A 193 -7.34 -25.57 6.26
C CYS A 193 -6.99 -24.27 5.52
N ALA A 194 -7.80 -23.23 5.72
CA ALA A 194 -7.49 -21.86 5.31
C ALA A 194 -6.98 -21.06 6.52
N VAL A 195 -5.76 -20.54 6.42
CA VAL A 195 -5.11 -19.77 7.49
C VAL A 195 -5.15 -18.28 7.15
N VAL A 196 -5.79 -17.49 8.02
CA VAL A 196 -5.92 -16.03 7.88
C VAL A 196 -5.14 -15.37 9.01
N VAL A 197 -4.01 -14.73 8.69
CA VAL A 197 -3.13 -14.08 9.67
C VAL A 197 -3.15 -12.58 9.49
N ARG A 198 -3.29 -11.83 10.59
CA ARG A 198 -3.08 -10.38 10.65
C ARG A 198 -2.31 -10.01 11.91
N ALA A 199 -1.19 -9.35 11.75
CA ALA A 199 -0.53 -8.64 12.84
C ALA A 199 -0.95 -7.17 12.82
N ALA A 200 -1.33 -6.64 13.98
CA ALA A 200 -1.73 -5.25 14.14
C ALA A 200 -0.54 -4.31 13.94
N ASN A 201 -0.83 -3.13 13.38
CA ASN A 201 0.12 -2.03 13.21
C ASN A 201 1.38 -2.38 12.39
N ILE A 202 1.25 -3.27 11.40
CA ILE A 202 2.33 -3.60 10.45
C ILE A 202 2.21 -2.77 9.17
N SER A 203 1.00 -2.36 8.80
CA SER A 203 0.68 -1.61 7.59
C SER A 203 -0.45 -0.61 7.89
N SER A 204 -0.71 0.32 6.97
CA SER A 204 -1.87 1.20 7.04
C SER A 204 -3.20 0.42 7.03
N GLN A 205 -3.23 -0.78 6.45
CA GLN A 205 -4.42 -1.65 6.44
C GLN A 205 -4.52 -2.58 7.66
N SER A 206 -3.64 -2.41 8.65
CA SER A 206 -3.67 -3.12 9.93
C SER A 206 -3.49 -2.19 11.14
N SER A 207 -3.49 -0.87 10.95
CA SER A 207 -3.29 0.11 12.02
C SER A 207 -4.49 0.30 12.94
N THR A 208 -5.71 0.10 12.44
CA THR A 208 -6.94 0.25 13.24
C THR A 208 -7.77 -1.04 13.24
N ILE A 209 -8.74 -1.14 14.15
CA ILE A 209 -9.66 -2.29 14.22
C ILE A 209 -10.52 -2.37 12.96
N GLU A 210 -11.01 -1.24 12.44
CA GLU A 210 -11.80 -1.16 11.21
C GLU A 210 -11.04 -1.75 10.02
N GLN A 211 -9.76 -1.42 9.90
CA GLN A 211 -8.87 -1.90 8.85
C GLN A 211 -8.58 -3.41 8.99
N LEU A 212 -8.27 -3.88 10.20
CA LEU A 212 -8.08 -5.29 10.50
C LEU A 212 -9.33 -6.11 10.16
N LEU A 213 -10.51 -5.66 10.61
CA LEU A 213 -11.78 -6.33 10.34
C LEU A 213 -12.12 -6.29 8.87
N ARG A 214 -11.90 -5.17 8.16
CA ARG A 214 -12.09 -5.09 6.71
C ARG A 214 -11.27 -6.16 6.01
N THR A 215 -9.95 -6.17 6.22
CA THR A 215 -9.06 -7.05 5.45
C THR A 215 -9.26 -8.53 5.79
N ILE A 216 -9.64 -8.87 7.02
CA ILE A 216 -10.03 -10.24 7.41
C ILE A 216 -11.35 -10.62 6.72
N THR A 217 -12.36 -9.76 6.79
CA THR A 217 -13.69 -10.01 6.22
C THR A 217 -13.61 -10.19 4.71
N LEU A 218 -12.87 -9.33 4.01
CA LEU A 218 -12.67 -9.44 2.57
C LEU A 218 -11.93 -10.72 2.19
N GLN A 219 -10.85 -11.10 2.91
CA GLN A 219 -10.15 -12.35 2.65
C GLN A 219 -11.06 -13.57 2.87
N CYS A 220 -11.82 -13.59 3.96
CA CYS A 220 -12.77 -14.67 4.26
C CYS A 220 -13.89 -14.77 3.21
N SER A 221 -14.39 -13.64 2.70
CA SER A 221 -15.35 -13.61 1.59
C SER A 221 -14.79 -14.29 0.34
N VAL A 222 -13.59 -13.89 -0.08
CA VAL A 222 -12.91 -14.48 -1.24
C VAL A 222 -12.71 -15.98 -1.06
N ILE A 223 -12.30 -16.41 0.13
CA ILE A 223 -12.12 -17.83 0.49
C ILE A 223 -13.43 -18.63 0.34
N SER A 224 -14.58 -18.01 0.62
CA SER A 224 -15.90 -18.63 0.66
C SER A 224 -16.60 -18.68 -0.71
N THR A 225 -16.66 -17.52 -1.39
CA THR A 225 -17.48 -17.31 -2.59
C THR A 225 -16.67 -17.01 -3.84
N GLY A 226 -15.34 -16.85 -3.72
CA GLY A 226 -14.48 -16.38 -4.82
C GLY A 226 -14.65 -14.89 -5.15
N THR A 227 -15.47 -14.16 -4.39
CA THR A 227 -15.75 -12.73 -4.63
C THR A 227 -15.64 -11.93 -3.33
N GLN A 228 -15.40 -10.63 -3.44
CA GLN A 228 -15.37 -9.72 -2.29
C GLN A 228 -16.77 -9.18 -1.98
N VAL A 229 -17.12 -9.12 -0.70
CA VAL A 229 -18.34 -8.47 -0.22
C VAL A 229 -18.25 -6.95 -0.29
N TRP A 230 -19.40 -6.32 -0.51
CA TRP A 230 -19.59 -4.86 -0.45
C TRP A 230 -20.25 -4.51 0.88
N LEU A 231 -19.50 -3.84 1.76
CA LEU A 231 -19.92 -3.51 3.12
C LEU A 231 -19.50 -2.08 3.46
N LYS A 232 -20.35 -1.38 4.23
CA LYS A 232 -20.03 -0.10 4.88
C LYS A 232 -18.78 -0.25 5.77
N HIS A 233 -17.88 0.73 5.74
CA HIS A 233 -16.62 0.65 6.50
C HIS A 233 -16.77 1.14 7.93
N ASN A 234 -17.30 0.29 8.81
CA ASN A 234 -17.26 0.51 10.25
C ASN A 234 -17.25 -0.81 11.03
N VAL A 235 -16.92 -0.71 12.32
CA VAL A 235 -16.79 -1.88 13.22
C VAL A 235 -18.11 -2.65 13.32
N ASP A 236 -19.24 -1.95 13.44
CA ASP A 236 -20.56 -2.57 13.63
C ASP A 236 -20.93 -3.45 12.44
N THR A 237 -20.80 -2.93 11.22
CA THR A 237 -21.07 -3.67 9.98
C THR A 237 -20.19 -4.91 9.86
N TYR A 238 -18.90 -4.80 10.18
CA TYR A 238 -18.01 -5.97 10.15
C TYR A 238 -18.33 -6.98 11.25
N SER A 239 -18.71 -6.52 12.44
CA SER A 239 -19.07 -7.39 13.57
C SER A 239 -20.31 -8.25 13.28
N GLU A 240 -21.27 -7.71 12.54
CA GLU A 240 -22.49 -8.42 12.14
C GLU A 240 -22.25 -9.41 10.98
N ASN A 241 -21.42 -9.02 10.01
CA ASN A 241 -21.25 -9.78 8.77
C ASN A 241 -20.14 -10.84 8.84
N LEU A 242 -19.07 -10.60 9.60
CA LEU A 242 -17.95 -11.54 9.70
C LEU A 242 -18.39 -12.94 10.19
N PRO A 243 -19.21 -13.09 11.26
CA PRO A 243 -19.68 -14.41 11.69
C PRO A 243 -20.50 -15.14 10.62
N ARG A 244 -21.31 -14.42 9.83
CA ARG A 244 -22.12 -14.99 8.75
C ARG A 244 -21.23 -15.53 7.62
N ILE A 245 -20.25 -14.74 7.20
CA ILE A 245 -19.27 -15.14 6.17
C ILE A 245 -18.48 -16.36 6.64
N LEU A 246 -18.02 -16.36 7.89
CA LEU A 246 -17.30 -17.48 8.47
C LEU A 246 -18.14 -18.75 8.56
N ALA A 247 -19.43 -18.64 8.90
CA ALA A 247 -20.34 -19.78 8.94
C ALA A 247 -20.56 -20.41 7.56
N THR A 248 -20.63 -19.60 6.49
CA THR A 248 -20.70 -20.13 5.12
C THR A 248 -19.39 -20.76 4.69
N ALA A 249 -18.27 -20.09 4.97
CA ALA A 249 -16.95 -20.52 4.54
C ALA A 249 -16.52 -21.82 5.27
N SER A 250 -16.98 -22.02 6.51
CA SER A 250 -16.66 -23.20 7.31
C SER A 250 -17.36 -24.50 6.86
N LEU A 251 -18.35 -24.39 5.96
CA LEU A 251 -18.98 -25.54 5.29
C LEU A 251 -18.06 -26.21 4.27
N GLN A 252 -17.13 -25.43 3.68
CA GLN A 252 -16.23 -25.94 2.64
C GLN A 252 -14.91 -26.46 3.22
N ARG A 253 -14.37 -25.78 4.25
CA ARG A 253 -13.08 -26.09 4.86
C ARG A 253 -12.94 -25.45 6.24
N THR A 254 -11.99 -25.93 7.04
CA THR A 254 -11.68 -25.31 8.33
C THR A 254 -10.95 -23.99 8.14
N ILE A 255 -11.35 -22.97 8.91
CA ILE A 255 -10.77 -21.63 8.87
C ILE A 255 -10.12 -21.31 10.20
N ILE A 256 -8.83 -20.95 10.16
CA ILE A 256 -8.05 -20.58 11.33
C ILE A 256 -7.65 -19.12 11.18
N ILE A 257 -8.20 -18.26 12.04
CA ILE A 257 -7.90 -16.83 12.09
C ILE A 257 -6.92 -16.58 13.23
N ILE A 258 -5.82 -15.89 12.93
CA ILE A 258 -4.78 -15.52 13.89
C ILE A 258 -4.61 -14.01 13.84
N ILE A 259 -4.92 -13.34 14.95
CA ILE A 259 -4.74 -11.89 15.11
C ILE A 259 -3.66 -11.65 16.15
N ASP A 260 -2.51 -11.15 15.73
CA ASP A 260 -1.39 -10.84 16.62
C ASP A 260 -1.41 -9.37 17.03
N GLY A 261 -1.33 -9.12 18.34
CA GLY A 261 -1.16 -7.79 18.94
C GLY A 261 -2.39 -6.92 18.84
N ILE A 262 -3.60 -7.45 19.09
CA ILE A 262 -4.85 -6.67 19.00
C ILE A 262 -4.87 -5.42 19.90
N ASP A 263 -4.03 -5.38 20.94
CA ASP A 263 -3.80 -4.23 21.81
C ASP A 263 -2.87 -3.14 21.22
N GLN A 264 -2.29 -3.37 20.05
CA GLN A 264 -1.32 -2.47 19.38
C GLN A 264 -1.96 -1.62 18.27
N VAL A 265 -3.29 -1.65 18.14
CA VAL A 265 -4.03 -0.75 17.24
C VAL A 265 -3.91 0.71 17.69
N GLN A 266 -3.97 1.61 16.73
CA GLN A 266 -3.82 3.05 16.95
C GLN A 266 -5.11 3.66 17.52
N ASP A 267 -4.94 4.74 18.28
CA ASP A 267 -6.01 5.40 19.04
C ASP A 267 -6.90 6.32 18.18
N TYR A 268 -6.55 6.53 16.91
CA TYR A 268 -7.36 7.21 15.91
C TYR A 268 -8.36 6.27 15.18
N GLY A 269 -8.49 5.03 15.65
CA GLY A 269 -9.60 4.14 15.30
C GLY A 269 -10.40 3.72 16.53
N THR A 270 -11.35 2.80 16.36
CA THR A 270 -12.15 2.27 17.47
C THR A 270 -11.29 1.45 18.43
N VAL A 271 -11.29 1.83 19.71
CA VAL A 271 -10.58 1.11 20.78
C VAL A 271 -11.55 0.22 21.55
N GLY A 272 -11.41 -1.09 21.42
CA GLY A 272 -12.21 -2.04 22.20
C GLY A 272 -12.24 -3.44 21.62
N CYS A 273 -13.02 -4.31 22.26
CA CYS A 273 -13.27 -5.68 21.81
C CYS A 273 -14.76 -5.92 21.55
N ASP A 274 -15.55 -4.87 21.30
CA ASP A 274 -17.00 -4.98 21.24
C ASP A 274 -17.55 -5.65 19.99
N TRP A 275 -16.68 -5.82 19.00
CA TRP A 275 -16.96 -6.58 17.79
C TRP A 275 -16.73 -8.09 17.96
N LEU A 276 -16.02 -8.51 19.01
CA LEU A 276 -15.55 -9.89 19.13
C LEU A 276 -16.74 -10.83 19.36
N PRO A 277 -16.94 -11.88 18.55
CA PRO A 277 -18.05 -12.82 18.73
C PRO A 277 -17.86 -13.63 20.01
N THR A 278 -18.96 -13.98 20.69
CA THR A 278 -18.92 -14.79 21.92
C THR A 278 -18.88 -16.29 21.63
N SER A 279 -19.26 -16.71 20.42
CA SER A 279 -19.19 -18.08 19.94
C SER A 279 -18.75 -18.10 18.47
N LEU A 280 -18.02 -19.16 18.09
CA LEU A 280 -17.59 -19.37 16.70
C LEU A 280 -18.42 -20.47 16.02
N PRO A 281 -18.66 -20.36 14.69
CA PRO A 281 -19.22 -21.44 13.89
C PRO A 281 -18.38 -22.74 14.00
N PRO A 282 -18.97 -23.91 13.73
CA PRO A 282 -18.20 -25.15 13.62
C PRO A 282 -17.13 -25.02 12.53
N ASN A 283 -16.00 -25.70 12.70
CA ASN A 283 -14.84 -25.62 11.81
C ASN A 283 -14.20 -24.22 11.68
N VAL A 284 -14.48 -23.29 12.59
CA VAL A 284 -13.79 -21.99 12.68
C VAL A 284 -13.01 -21.93 14.00
N LYS A 285 -11.76 -21.48 13.90
CA LYS A 285 -10.85 -21.27 15.02
C LYS A 285 -10.35 -19.83 14.99
N MET A 286 -10.28 -19.18 16.15
CA MET A 286 -9.79 -17.81 16.27
C MET A 286 -8.80 -17.72 17.43
N ILE A 287 -7.59 -17.26 17.12
CA ILE A 287 -6.49 -17.10 18.07
C ILE A 287 -6.12 -15.62 18.10
N LEU A 288 -6.17 -15.00 19.27
CA LEU A 288 -5.80 -13.61 19.49
C LEU A 288 -4.56 -13.54 20.38
N SER A 289 -3.63 -12.61 20.14
CA SER A 289 -2.63 -12.26 21.13
C SER A 289 -2.86 -10.89 21.75
N VAL A 290 -2.63 -10.80 23.07
CA VAL A 290 -2.82 -9.57 23.86
C VAL A 290 -1.68 -9.45 24.88
N THR A 291 -1.19 -8.25 25.12
CA THR A 291 -0.23 -8.02 26.22
C THR A 291 -0.89 -8.02 27.59
N GLU A 292 -0.25 -8.61 28.60
CA GLU A 292 -0.79 -8.69 29.97
C GLU A 292 -1.04 -7.34 30.64
N SER A 293 -0.23 -6.33 30.33
CA SER A 293 -0.39 -4.96 30.86
C SER A 293 -1.53 -4.19 30.18
N SER A 294 -2.09 -4.69 29.09
CA SER A 294 -3.12 -3.97 28.34
C SER A 294 -4.48 -4.06 29.06
N PRO A 295 -5.21 -2.93 29.23
CA PRO A 295 -6.57 -2.95 29.78
C PRO A 295 -7.54 -3.75 28.91
N LEU A 296 -7.21 -3.95 27.62
CA LEU A 296 -8.01 -4.73 26.69
C LEU A 296 -8.14 -6.20 27.12
N LEU A 297 -7.13 -6.76 27.77
CA LEU A 297 -7.17 -8.16 28.23
C LEU A 297 -8.31 -8.40 29.21
N GLN A 298 -8.57 -7.45 30.12
CA GLN A 298 -9.66 -7.57 31.09
C GLN A 298 -11.03 -7.44 30.42
N LYS A 299 -11.17 -6.55 29.44
CA LYS A 299 -12.39 -6.43 28.62
C LYS A 299 -12.68 -7.70 27.82
N ILE A 300 -11.64 -8.34 27.26
CA ILE A 300 -11.78 -9.61 26.55
C ILE A 300 -12.18 -10.73 27.52
N LYS A 301 -11.56 -10.78 28.72
CA LYS A 301 -11.92 -11.75 29.76
C LYS A 301 -13.37 -11.60 30.21
N SER A 302 -13.87 -10.38 30.43
CA SER A 302 -15.26 -10.16 30.82
C SER A 302 -16.24 -10.52 29.71
N ARG A 303 -15.89 -10.25 28.46
CA ARG A 303 -16.75 -10.53 27.30
C ARG A 303 -16.82 -12.02 26.94
N LEU A 304 -15.69 -12.72 26.93
CA LEU A 304 -15.65 -14.14 26.57
C LEU A 304 -16.05 -15.06 27.74
N GLY A 305 -15.78 -14.65 28.99
CA GLY A 305 -16.11 -15.43 30.18
C GLY A 305 -15.65 -16.90 30.07
N PRO A 306 -16.50 -17.89 30.38
CA PRO A 306 -16.17 -19.33 30.27
C PRO A 306 -16.07 -19.85 28.83
N SER A 307 -16.48 -19.04 27.84
CA SER A 307 -16.40 -19.35 26.41
C SER A 307 -15.05 -18.98 25.79
N GLY A 308 -14.15 -18.33 26.54
CA GLY A 308 -12.77 -18.08 26.13
C GLY A 308 -11.79 -19.13 26.66
N VAL A 309 -10.76 -19.44 25.89
CA VAL A 309 -9.59 -20.23 26.31
C VAL A 309 -8.42 -19.26 26.48
N PHE A 310 -7.87 -19.14 27.68
CA PHE A 310 -6.78 -18.21 27.97
C PHE A 310 -5.49 -18.98 28.22
N ILE A 311 -4.49 -18.77 27.37
CA ILE A 311 -3.16 -19.37 27.50
C ILE A 311 -2.18 -18.28 27.90
N LYS A 312 -1.62 -18.42 29.09
CA LYS A 312 -0.49 -17.59 29.52
C LYS A 312 0.80 -18.17 28.97
N ILE A 313 1.57 -17.35 28.27
CA ILE A 313 2.92 -17.71 27.85
C ILE A 313 3.83 -17.75 29.08
N PRO A 314 4.50 -18.88 29.36
CA PRO A 314 5.47 -18.97 30.44
C PRO A 314 6.76 -18.24 30.09
N ASP A 315 7.49 -17.83 31.13
CA ASP A 315 8.85 -17.35 31.00
C ASP A 315 9.77 -18.47 30.48
N LEU A 316 10.82 -18.10 29.75
CA LEU A 316 11.79 -19.10 29.27
C LEU A 316 12.54 -19.71 30.45
N ASP A 317 12.86 -20.99 30.32
CA ASP A 317 13.84 -21.60 31.21
C ASP A 317 15.24 -21.04 30.91
N LYS A 318 16.16 -21.25 31.86
CA LYS A 318 17.51 -20.68 31.73
C LYS A 318 18.29 -21.30 30.56
N ALA A 319 18.10 -22.59 30.31
CA ALA A 319 18.81 -23.31 29.26
C ALA A 319 18.38 -22.89 27.85
N GLU A 320 17.08 -22.71 27.61
CA GLU A 320 16.52 -22.19 26.37
C GLU A 320 16.96 -20.73 26.17
N ALA A 321 16.91 -19.90 27.21
CA ALA A 321 17.36 -18.51 27.13
C ALA A 321 18.85 -18.40 26.78
N GLU A 322 19.72 -19.22 27.39
CA GLU A 322 21.15 -19.31 27.05
C GLU A 322 21.37 -19.77 25.60
N SER A 323 20.62 -20.78 25.14
CA SER A 323 20.70 -21.28 23.77
C SER A 323 20.30 -20.23 22.74
N ILE A 324 19.20 -19.50 22.98
CA ILE A 324 18.74 -18.40 22.12
C ILE A 324 19.76 -17.27 22.08
N LEU A 325 20.37 -16.94 23.23
CA LEU A 325 21.39 -15.91 23.35
C LEU A 325 22.65 -16.28 22.56
N LEU A 326 23.17 -17.49 22.75
CA LEU A 326 24.35 -17.97 22.01
C LEU A 326 24.09 -18.00 20.50
N THR A 327 22.93 -18.49 20.07
CA THR A 327 22.54 -18.49 18.65
C THR A 327 22.50 -17.07 18.09
N SER A 328 21.90 -16.13 18.82
CA SER A 328 21.81 -14.72 18.40
C SER A 328 23.19 -14.05 18.36
N VAL A 329 24.06 -14.31 19.33
CA VAL A 329 25.43 -13.78 19.35
C VAL A 329 26.25 -14.34 18.18
N MET A 330 26.13 -15.63 17.88
CA MET A 330 26.79 -16.23 16.72
C MET A 330 26.31 -15.63 15.39
N GLU A 331 24.99 -15.35 15.29
CA GLU A 331 24.40 -14.68 14.13
C GLU A 331 24.96 -13.27 13.94
N TYR A 332 25.17 -12.51 15.01
CA TYR A 332 25.63 -11.12 14.95
C TYR A 332 27.15 -10.94 14.88
N ASN A 333 27.93 -11.77 15.57
CA ASN A 333 29.38 -11.59 15.74
C ASN A 333 30.23 -12.53 14.88
N HIS A 334 29.64 -13.56 14.27
CA HIS A 334 30.32 -14.65 13.55
C HIS A 334 31.45 -15.37 14.34
N SER A 335 31.72 -14.97 15.58
CA SER A 335 32.71 -15.51 16.53
C SER A 335 32.30 -15.14 17.96
N VAL A 336 32.66 -15.99 18.94
CA VAL A 336 32.28 -15.78 20.36
C VAL A 336 33.56 -15.75 21.20
N ASN A 337 33.75 -14.68 21.99
CA ASN A 337 34.82 -14.59 22.98
C ASN A 337 34.33 -15.18 24.33
N SER A 338 35.21 -15.83 25.10
CA SER A 338 34.88 -16.44 26.40
C SER A 338 34.31 -15.43 27.40
N HIS A 339 34.80 -14.18 27.40
CA HIS A 339 34.29 -13.12 28.28
C HIS A 339 32.83 -12.75 27.98
N VAL A 340 32.45 -12.77 26.69
CA VAL A 340 31.06 -12.53 26.28
C VAL A 340 30.17 -13.67 26.76
N GLN A 341 30.67 -14.92 26.69
CA GLN A 341 29.95 -16.10 27.17
C GLN A 341 29.70 -16.05 28.70
N ASP A 342 30.68 -15.62 29.49
CA ASP A 342 30.53 -15.50 30.95
C ASP A 342 29.56 -14.38 31.37
N CYS A 343 29.64 -13.22 30.71
CA CYS A 343 28.67 -12.13 30.87
C CYS A 343 27.25 -12.58 30.49
N VAL A 344 27.13 -13.35 29.41
CA VAL A 344 25.89 -13.96 28.91
C VAL A 344 25.25 -14.89 29.96
N VAL A 345 26.02 -15.81 30.56
CA VAL A 345 25.49 -16.73 31.60
C VAL A 345 25.07 -15.96 32.87
N ALA A 346 25.80 -14.91 33.25
CA ALA A 346 25.42 -14.06 34.38
C ALA A 346 24.11 -13.29 34.09
N SER A 347 23.90 -12.84 32.85
CA SER A 347 22.75 -12.05 32.44
C SER A 347 21.43 -12.82 32.41
N VAL A 348 21.44 -14.10 32.03
CA VAL A 348 20.25 -14.96 31.99
C VAL A 348 19.73 -15.27 33.40
N LYS A 349 20.57 -15.13 34.44
CA LYS A 349 20.10 -15.19 35.83
C LYS A 349 19.17 -14.03 36.21
N ALA A 350 19.32 -12.87 35.55
CA ALA A 350 18.59 -11.65 35.89
C ALA A 350 17.26 -11.52 35.12
N CYS A 351 17.21 -11.90 33.84
CA CYS A 351 16.01 -11.86 33.02
C CYS A 351 16.06 -12.91 31.89
N THR A 352 14.96 -13.66 31.69
CA THR A 352 14.85 -14.71 30.67
C THR A 352 13.97 -14.30 29.49
N LEU A 353 13.63 -13.02 29.34
CA LEU A 353 12.80 -12.57 28.22
C LEU A 353 13.56 -12.65 26.88
N PRO A 354 12.97 -13.21 25.81
CA PRO A 354 13.60 -13.29 24.49
C PRO A 354 14.08 -11.93 23.94
N LEU A 355 13.31 -10.87 24.16
CA LEU A 355 13.69 -9.53 23.71
C LEU A 355 14.93 -9.01 24.46
N TYR A 356 14.99 -9.21 25.78
CA TYR A 356 16.16 -8.84 26.60
C TYR A 356 17.42 -9.55 26.11
N VAL A 357 17.31 -10.86 25.87
CA VAL A 357 18.36 -11.70 25.31
C VAL A 357 18.86 -11.14 23.96
N LYS A 358 17.94 -10.78 23.04
CA LYS A 358 18.33 -10.20 21.75
C LYS A 358 18.99 -8.83 21.87
N VAL A 359 18.52 -7.98 22.78
CA VAL A 359 19.11 -6.66 23.04
C VAL A 359 20.54 -6.81 23.55
N LEU A 360 20.77 -7.70 24.52
CA LEU A 360 22.09 -7.99 25.04
C LEU A 360 23.01 -8.59 23.98
N ALA A 361 22.54 -9.60 23.25
CA ALA A 361 23.29 -10.23 22.17
C ALA A 361 23.78 -9.17 21.17
N TRP A 362 22.89 -8.26 20.79
CA TRP A 362 23.22 -7.18 19.89
C TRP A 362 24.18 -6.16 20.49
N GLN A 363 24.01 -5.80 21.76
CA GLN A 363 24.92 -4.90 22.45
C GLN A 363 26.35 -5.46 22.40
N THR A 364 26.55 -6.77 22.66
CA THR A 364 27.89 -7.38 22.57
C THR A 364 28.57 -7.20 21.21
N SER A 365 27.80 -7.03 20.12
CA SER A 365 28.34 -6.84 18.76
C SER A 365 28.97 -5.48 18.50
N TRP A 366 28.71 -4.48 19.34
CA TRP A 366 29.29 -3.14 19.12
C TRP A 366 30.74 -3.02 19.62
N TRP A 367 31.27 -4.04 20.30
CA TRP A 367 32.60 -4.05 20.91
C TRP A 367 33.39 -5.30 20.50
N CYS A 368 34.27 -5.16 19.51
CA CYS A 368 35.19 -6.22 19.11
C CYS A 368 36.61 -6.05 19.71
N GLU A 369 36.94 -4.91 20.32
CA GLU A 369 38.35 -4.55 20.60
C GLU A 369 38.63 -3.96 22.00
N THR A 370 37.63 -3.60 22.81
CA THR A 370 37.84 -3.03 24.15
C THR A 370 37.15 -3.84 25.25
N GLU A 371 37.88 -4.10 26.35
CA GLU A 371 37.45 -4.81 27.56
C GLU A 371 36.43 -3.98 28.38
N HIS A 372 35.26 -3.68 27.81
CA HIS A 372 34.18 -3.07 28.58
C HIS A 372 33.25 -4.16 29.09
N ASN A 373 33.10 -4.23 30.42
CA ASN A 373 32.16 -5.14 31.06
C ASN A 373 30.73 -4.65 30.79
N ILE A 374 29.96 -5.41 30.00
CA ILE A 374 28.53 -5.20 29.89
C ILE A 374 27.92 -5.66 31.21
N GLU A 375 27.32 -4.72 31.96
CA GLU A 375 26.59 -5.03 33.18
C GLU A 375 25.11 -5.29 32.86
N PRO A 376 24.63 -6.54 33.02
CA PRO A 376 23.24 -6.87 32.72
C PRO A 376 22.29 -6.21 33.73
N GLN A 377 21.28 -5.49 33.25
CA GLN A 377 20.36 -4.73 34.10
C GLN A 377 19.13 -5.53 34.57
N GLY A 378 18.90 -6.72 34.02
CA GLY A 378 17.77 -7.60 34.39
C GLY A 378 16.39 -7.11 33.95
N ASP A 379 16.33 -6.09 33.09
CA ASP A 379 15.09 -5.52 32.57
C ASP A 379 15.30 -4.98 31.15
N VAL A 380 14.30 -5.13 30.28
CA VAL A 380 14.39 -4.73 28.87
C VAL A 380 14.54 -3.22 28.74
N ASP A 381 13.74 -2.43 29.46
CA ASP A 381 13.74 -0.97 29.33
C ASP A 381 15.03 -0.37 29.90
N LYS A 382 15.52 -0.90 31.02
CA LYS A 382 16.81 -0.49 31.59
C LYS A 382 17.96 -0.85 30.66
N GLN A 383 17.99 -2.05 30.09
CA GLN A 383 19.06 -2.47 29.19
C GLN A 383 19.08 -1.64 27.90
N LEU A 384 17.90 -1.40 27.31
CA LEU A 384 17.76 -0.50 26.16
C LEU A 384 18.23 0.91 26.51
N SER A 385 17.92 1.43 27.70
CA SER A 385 18.37 2.75 28.14
C SER A 385 19.90 2.86 28.25
N VAL A 386 20.57 1.80 28.72
CA VAL A 386 22.05 1.73 28.73
C VAL A 386 22.60 1.71 27.30
N MET A 387 22.04 0.86 26.44
CA MET A 387 22.44 0.78 25.02
C MET A 387 22.25 2.11 24.29
N LEU A 388 21.16 2.83 24.55
CA LEU A 388 20.89 4.15 23.99
C LEU A 388 21.87 5.20 24.50
N SER A 389 22.25 5.15 25.78
CA SER A 389 23.26 6.06 26.35
C SER A 389 24.64 5.85 25.70
N GLN A 390 25.00 4.59 25.40
CA GLN A 390 26.23 4.26 24.67
C GLN A 390 26.16 4.70 23.20
N LEU A 391 24.99 4.66 22.57
CA LEU A 391 24.80 5.18 21.22
C LEU A 391 24.98 6.70 21.17
N GLU A 392 24.40 7.40 22.15
CA GLU A 392 24.55 8.85 22.33
C GLU A 392 26.00 9.27 22.56
N GLU A 393 26.79 8.47 23.28
CA GLU A 393 28.22 8.69 23.46
C GLU A 393 29.00 8.51 22.14
N LYS A 394 28.64 7.50 21.33
CA LYS A 394 29.33 7.19 20.06
C LYS A 394 28.99 8.15 18.92
N LEU A 395 27.73 8.57 18.80
CA LEU A 395 27.23 9.33 17.64
C LEU A 395 26.83 10.78 17.97
N GLY A 396 26.88 11.15 19.25
CA GLY A 396 26.47 12.46 19.73
C GLY A 396 25.03 12.47 20.25
N LYS A 397 24.86 12.94 21.48
CA LYS A 397 23.57 12.93 22.19
C LYS A 397 22.49 13.73 21.47
N GLU A 398 22.85 14.91 20.96
CA GLU A 398 21.89 15.78 20.29
C GLU A 398 21.43 15.17 18.96
N GLN A 399 22.37 14.70 18.13
CA GLN A 399 22.07 14.04 16.85
C GLN A 399 21.16 12.82 17.04
N VAL A 400 21.49 11.94 18.00
CA VAL A 400 20.69 10.76 18.30
C VAL A 400 19.29 11.15 18.79
N SER A 401 19.18 12.15 19.66
CA SER A 401 17.87 12.58 20.20
C SER A 401 16.95 13.12 19.10
N LEU A 402 17.48 13.88 18.14
CA LEU A 402 16.72 14.41 17.01
C LEU A 402 16.29 13.28 16.07
N ALA A 403 17.20 12.36 15.75
CA ALA A 403 16.89 11.25 14.87
C ALA A 403 15.80 10.32 15.46
N MET A 404 15.88 10.04 16.76
CA MET A 404 14.89 9.26 17.51
C MET A 404 13.53 9.95 17.54
N ALA A 405 13.50 11.26 17.76
CA ALA A 405 12.28 12.04 17.79
C ALA A 405 11.58 12.03 16.42
N LEU A 406 12.31 12.29 15.33
CA LEU A 406 11.76 12.28 13.97
C LEU A 406 11.16 10.91 13.61
N LEU A 407 11.91 9.82 13.80
CA LEU A 407 11.44 8.48 13.45
C LEU A 407 10.21 8.05 14.27
N THR A 408 10.13 8.50 15.52
CA THR A 408 9.04 8.15 16.44
C THR A 408 7.79 9.01 16.21
N SER A 409 7.96 10.27 15.83
CA SER A 409 6.86 11.20 15.51
C SER A 409 6.21 10.96 14.14
N ALA A 410 6.83 10.21 13.23
CA ALA A 410 6.23 9.85 11.95
C ALA A 410 5.09 8.83 12.12
N LYS A 411 4.00 9.00 11.36
CA LYS A 411 2.80 8.13 11.40
C LYS A 411 3.14 6.72 10.93
N TYR A 412 3.79 6.59 9.78
CA TYR A 412 4.16 5.32 9.16
C TYR A 412 5.68 5.15 9.03
N GLY A 413 6.46 5.81 9.89
CA GLY A 413 7.92 5.81 9.80
C GLY A 413 8.43 6.75 8.71
N LEU A 414 9.74 6.72 8.43
CA LEU A 414 10.39 7.61 7.45
C LEU A 414 11.20 6.79 6.45
N THR A 415 11.16 7.19 5.18
CA THR A 415 12.07 6.62 4.17
C THR A 415 13.50 7.10 4.43
N ASP A 416 14.49 6.35 3.95
CA ASP A 416 15.89 6.79 4.04
C ASP A 416 16.12 8.15 3.36
N SER A 417 15.38 8.47 2.31
CA SER A 417 15.47 9.76 1.63
C SER A 417 14.88 10.89 2.46
N GLU A 418 13.66 10.71 2.98
CA GLU A 418 13.00 11.69 3.87
C GLU A 418 13.85 11.98 5.11
N MET A 419 14.41 10.93 5.71
CA MET A 419 15.28 11.08 6.88
C MET A 419 16.55 11.86 6.55
N LEU A 420 17.20 11.55 5.43
CA LEU A 420 18.40 12.27 5.00
C LEU A 420 18.12 13.74 4.70
N ASP A 421 16.97 14.05 4.08
CA ASP A 421 16.57 15.44 3.82
C ASP A 421 16.36 16.21 5.13
N LEU A 422 15.67 15.60 6.11
CA LEU A 422 15.45 16.17 7.44
C LEU A 422 16.76 16.40 8.19
N LEU A 423 17.64 15.40 8.23
CA LEU A 423 18.93 15.51 8.92
C LEU A 423 19.85 16.52 8.23
N ALA A 424 19.85 16.56 6.90
CA ALA A 424 20.64 17.53 6.15
C ALA A 424 20.22 18.97 6.46
N SER A 425 18.93 19.22 6.72
CA SER A 425 18.42 20.56 7.04
C SER A 425 18.83 21.09 8.43
N LEU A 426 19.44 20.26 9.27
CA LEU A 426 19.79 20.59 10.65
C LEU A 426 21.28 20.91 10.80
N ASP A 427 21.57 22.10 11.34
CA ASP A 427 22.94 22.60 11.54
C ASP A 427 23.83 21.68 12.37
N VAL A 428 23.25 20.88 13.28
CA VAL A 428 23.97 19.90 14.12
C VAL A 428 24.65 18.80 13.28
N PHE A 429 24.22 18.62 12.03
CA PHE A 429 24.79 17.66 11.07
C PHE A 429 25.68 18.33 10.02
N HIS A 430 26.01 19.61 10.19
CA HIS A 430 26.84 20.38 9.27
C HIS A 430 28.31 20.37 9.66
N SER A 431 29.19 20.37 8.65
CA SER A 431 30.64 20.53 8.85
C SER A 431 31.26 21.23 7.65
N GLU A 432 32.03 22.29 7.91
CA GLU A 432 32.82 23.00 6.89
C GLU A 432 34.02 22.17 6.38
N ASP A 433 34.39 21.10 7.08
CA ASP A 433 35.48 20.19 6.67
C ASP A 433 35.10 19.35 5.45
N THR A 434 33.81 19.30 5.10
CA THR A 434 33.29 18.57 3.97
C THR A 434 32.90 19.50 2.83
N TYR A 435 33.19 19.10 1.58
CA TYR A 435 32.83 19.87 0.39
C TYR A 435 31.34 20.20 0.32
N VAL A 436 30.50 19.26 0.80
CA VAL A 436 29.07 19.46 0.97
C VAL A 436 28.79 19.54 2.45
N VAL A 437 28.36 20.71 2.92
CA VAL A 437 28.19 21.01 4.36
C VAL A 437 27.34 19.97 5.10
N TRP A 438 26.30 19.43 4.45
CA TRP A 438 25.40 18.43 5.03
C TRP A 438 25.84 16.96 4.84
N ALA A 439 26.99 16.69 4.22
CA ALA A 439 27.50 15.32 4.03
C ALA A 439 27.61 14.50 5.34
N PRO A 440 27.95 15.07 6.51
CA PRO A 440 27.99 14.32 7.76
C PRO A 440 26.64 13.71 8.15
N ALA A 441 25.50 14.28 7.73
CA ALA A 441 24.17 13.70 7.93
C ALA A 441 24.06 12.28 7.32
N CYS A 442 24.63 12.09 6.13
CA CYS A 442 24.64 10.79 5.44
C CYS A 442 25.48 9.76 6.20
N LEU A 443 26.66 10.16 6.67
CA LEU A 443 27.54 9.30 7.46
C LEU A 443 26.93 8.94 8.81
N PHE A 444 26.29 9.90 9.47
CA PHE A 444 25.55 9.66 10.70
C PHE A 444 24.43 8.64 10.47
N TRP A 445 23.59 8.84 9.46
CA TRP A 445 22.44 7.95 9.19
C TRP A 445 22.89 6.51 8.92
N ALA A 446 23.93 6.31 8.12
CA ALA A 446 24.49 4.98 7.87
C ALA A 446 25.01 4.30 9.14
N ARG A 447 25.71 5.05 10.01
CA ARG A 447 26.18 4.53 11.31
C ARG A 447 25.03 4.25 12.27
N PHE A 448 24.05 5.12 12.32
CA PHE A 448 22.85 5.00 13.14
C PHE A 448 22.06 3.74 12.77
N ASN A 449 21.77 3.54 11.48
CA ASN A 449 21.13 2.33 10.97
C ASN A 449 21.94 1.08 11.24
N LYS A 450 23.27 1.14 11.08
CA LYS A 450 24.14 0.01 11.42
C LYS A 450 23.98 -0.40 12.88
N HIS A 451 23.98 0.54 13.82
CA HIS A 451 23.89 0.24 15.24
C HIS A 451 22.50 -0.19 15.70
N LEU A 452 21.43 0.17 15.00
CA LEU A 452 20.05 -0.15 15.41
C LEU A 452 19.34 -1.15 14.50
N SER A 453 20.03 -1.71 13.51
CA SER A 453 19.49 -2.60 12.48
C SER A 453 18.52 -3.69 13.00
N PRO A 454 18.78 -4.43 14.10
CA PRO A 454 17.85 -5.45 14.59
C PRO A 454 16.57 -4.90 15.23
N PHE A 455 16.53 -3.62 15.54
CA PHE A 455 15.35 -2.93 16.07
C PHE A 455 14.55 -2.23 14.98
N PHE A 456 15.06 -2.21 13.76
CA PHE A 456 14.40 -1.65 12.61
C PHE A 456 13.74 -2.70 11.72
N GLN A 457 12.73 -2.23 11.01
CA GLN A 457 12.04 -2.94 9.97
C GLN A 457 11.72 -1.97 8.83
N TRP A 458 12.11 -2.36 7.62
CA TRP A 458 11.71 -1.70 6.40
C TRP A 458 10.36 -2.28 5.98
N THR A 459 9.34 -1.44 6.03
CA THR A 459 7.95 -1.81 5.74
C THR A 459 7.53 -1.11 4.44
N PRO A 460 6.93 -1.83 3.49
CA PRO A 460 6.30 -1.20 2.33
C PRO A 460 5.17 -0.28 2.78
N VAL A 461 5.25 1.00 2.39
CA VAL A 461 4.18 1.99 2.58
C VAL A 461 3.85 2.52 1.20
N LEU A 462 2.70 2.05 0.67
CA LEU A 462 2.28 2.27 -0.72
C LEU A 462 3.38 1.80 -1.69
N ASN A 463 3.90 2.70 -2.52
CA ASN A 463 4.97 2.42 -3.50
C ASN A 463 6.38 2.72 -2.95
N THR A 464 6.52 2.95 -1.64
CA THR A 464 7.80 3.28 -1.00
C THR A 464 8.12 2.31 0.13
N CYS A 465 9.31 2.43 0.71
CA CYS A 465 9.70 1.64 1.87
C CYS A 465 10.15 2.56 3.00
N ALA A 466 9.42 2.54 4.10
CA ALA A 466 9.69 3.36 5.26
C ALA A 466 10.31 2.53 6.38
N LEU A 467 11.24 3.14 7.11
CA LEU A 467 11.85 2.58 8.30
C LEU A 467 10.90 2.74 9.48
N GLN A 468 10.63 1.65 10.18
CA GLN A 468 9.79 1.59 11.36
C GLN A 468 10.46 0.82 12.49
N TRP A 469 9.98 1.02 13.72
CA TRP A 469 10.38 0.22 14.86
C TRP A 469 9.83 -1.20 14.75
N ARG A 470 10.70 -2.20 14.86
CA ARG A 470 10.34 -3.62 14.72
C ARG A 470 9.38 -4.10 15.81
N THR A 471 9.47 -3.54 17.01
CA THR A 471 8.59 -3.91 18.13
C THR A 471 8.07 -2.69 18.85
N MET A 472 6.81 -2.74 19.27
CA MET A 472 6.19 -1.69 20.08
C MET A 472 6.88 -1.52 21.45
N ALA A 473 7.51 -2.58 21.96
CA ALA A 473 8.34 -2.52 23.16
C ALA A 473 9.45 -1.48 23.03
N VAL A 474 10.29 -1.63 22.00
CA VAL A 474 11.40 -0.71 21.72
C VAL A 474 10.88 0.70 21.46
N ARG A 475 9.81 0.84 20.66
CA ARG A 475 9.17 2.14 20.42
C ARG A 475 8.76 2.82 21.72
N SER A 476 8.13 2.09 22.65
CA SER A 476 7.63 2.66 23.92
C SER A 476 8.76 3.15 24.82
N THR A 477 9.87 2.41 24.94
CA THR A 477 11.06 2.83 25.70
C THR A 477 11.63 4.13 25.12
N ILE A 478 11.69 4.25 23.80
CA ILE A 478 12.22 5.42 23.08
C ILE A 478 11.29 6.63 23.24
N VAL A 479 9.97 6.45 23.09
CA VAL A 479 8.97 7.49 23.36
C VAL A 479 9.14 8.04 24.77
N ASN A 480 9.31 7.17 25.76
CA ASN A 480 9.47 7.58 27.15
C ASN A 480 10.79 8.34 27.38
N ARG A 481 11.89 7.88 26.78
CA ARG A 481 13.21 8.53 26.93
C ARG A 481 13.28 9.90 26.26
N TYR A 482 12.72 10.05 25.06
CA TYR A 482 12.84 11.27 24.24
C TYR A 482 11.55 12.11 24.19
N LYS A 483 10.64 11.91 25.13
CA LYS A 483 9.32 12.56 25.19
C LYS A 483 9.37 14.07 24.95
N ASP A 484 10.33 14.75 25.56
CA ASP A 484 10.47 16.21 25.47
C ASP A 484 10.86 16.71 24.07
N ARG A 485 11.46 15.84 23.23
CA ARG A 485 11.87 16.16 21.86
C ARG A 485 10.79 15.79 20.83
N LEU A 486 9.79 14.98 21.16
CA LEU A 486 8.75 14.55 20.22
C LEU A 486 7.95 15.72 19.64
N GLY A 487 7.65 16.74 20.45
CA GLY A 487 6.95 17.94 19.96
C GLY A 487 7.77 18.72 18.92
N ALA A 488 9.11 18.73 19.05
CA ALA A 488 9.98 19.29 18.02
C ALA A 488 9.99 18.42 16.76
N GLY A 489 9.99 17.09 16.92
CA GLY A 489 9.85 16.13 15.82
C GLY A 489 8.61 16.37 14.97
N HIS A 490 7.42 16.47 15.60
CA HIS A 490 6.17 16.76 14.89
C HIS A 490 6.21 18.09 14.13
N ARG A 491 6.74 19.16 14.75
CA ARG A 491 6.89 20.47 14.08
C ARG A 491 7.82 20.41 12.87
N MET A 492 8.91 19.67 12.98
CA MET A 492 9.83 19.49 11.85
C MET A 492 9.18 18.69 10.73
N LEU A 493 8.53 17.56 11.03
CA LEU A 493 7.84 16.78 10.01
C LEU A 493 6.73 17.59 9.32
N LEU A 494 6.00 18.40 10.09
CA LEU A 494 5.01 19.34 9.56
C LEU A 494 5.65 20.34 8.58
N GLN A 495 6.74 21.01 8.96
CA GLN A 495 7.46 21.94 8.09
C GLN A 495 8.04 21.27 6.84
N TYR A 496 8.52 20.03 6.99
CA TYR A 496 9.03 19.23 5.89
C TYR A 496 7.92 18.96 4.89
N PHE A 497 6.82 18.32 5.31
CA PHE A 497 5.70 17.96 4.42
C PHE A 497 4.91 19.17 3.88
N LYS A 498 4.89 20.32 4.58
CA LYS A 498 4.39 21.60 4.02
C LYS A 498 5.31 22.16 2.92
N GLY A 499 6.56 21.72 2.86
CA GLY A 499 7.57 22.18 1.90
C GLY A 499 8.28 23.48 2.33
N GLU A 500 8.12 23.90 3.60
CA GLU A 500 8.71 25.15 4.11
C GLU A 500 10.23 25.07 4.20
N MET A 501 10.78 23.92 4.58
CA MET A 501 12.23 23.69 4.66
C MET A 501 12.91 23.84 3.31
N TRP A 502 12.18 23.53 2.23
CA TRP A 502 12.67 23.65 0.86
C TRP A 502 12.66 25.10 0.37
N GLN A 503 11.58 25.85 0.65
CA GLN A 503 11.47 27.25 0.22
C GLN A 503 12.51 28.18 0.85
N LYS A 504 13.06 27.81 2.01
CA LYS A 504 13.97 28.63 2.81
C LYS A 504 15.45 28.20 2.70
N ALA A 505 15.76 27.17 1.92
CA ALA A 505 17.12 26.67 1.82
C ALA A 505 18.00 27.58 0.93
N GLY A 506 19.19 27.93 1.42
CA GLY A 506 20.17 28.73 0.67
C GLY A 506 20.94 27.94 -0.39
N ASP A 507 21.84 28.61 -1.10
CA ASP A 507 22.57 28.10 -2.28
C ASP A 507 23.45 26.85 -2.04
N GLY A 508 23.69 26.42 -0.79
CA GLY A 508 24.51 25.25 -0.45
C GLY A 508 23.79 23.88 -0.50
N PHE A 509 22.49 23.85 -0.78
CA PHE A 509 21.65 22.64 -0.63
C PHE A 509 21.16 22.01 -1.95
N VAL A 510 21.68 22.47 -3.09
CA VAL A 510 21.24 22.20 -4.48
C VAL A 510 20.84 20.74 -4.82
N ALA A 511 21.37 19.73 -4.15
CA ALA A 511 21.20 18.31 -4.50
C ALA A 511 20.21 17.50 -3.64
N ARG A 512 19.53 18.09 -2.64
CA ARG A 512 18.63 17.35 -1.70
C ARG A 512 17.19 17.86 -1.67
N HIS A 513 16.79 18.57 -2.71
CA HIS A 513 15.56 19.32 -2.67
C HIS A 513 14.42 18.71 -3.46
N LEU A 514 13.40 18.29 -2.73
CA LEU A 514 12.12 17.85 -3.28
C LEU A 514 11.02 18.80 -2.83
N ASN A 515 10.42 19.49 -3.80
CA ASN A 515 9.23 20.31 -3.56
C ASN A 515 8.09 19.41 -3.08
N GLN A 516 7.44 19.71 -1.96
CA GLN A 516 6.35 18.91 -1.44
C GLN A 516 4.98 19.28 -2.05
N LYS A 517 4.86 19.18 -3.38
CA LYS A 517 3.56 19.32 -4.06
C LYS A 517 2.68 18.11 -3.74
N ASN A 518 1.35 18.29 -3.77
CA ASN A 518 0.40 17.18 -3.60
C ASN A 518 0.47 16.18 -4.76
N LYS A 519 0.97 16.62 -5.93
CA LYS A 519 1.06 15.83 -7.15
C LYS A 519 2.30 16.23 -7.97
N PHE A 520 3.04 15.23 -8.44
CA PHE A 520 4.15 15.35 -9.37
C PHE A 520 3.76 14.72 -10.72
N GLY A 521 3.38 15.56 -11.68
CA GLY A 521 2.86 15.07 -12.96
C GLY A 521 1.58 14.26 -12.76
N LYS A 522 1.65 12.93 -12.97
CA LYS A 522 0.52 12.01 -12.76
C LYS A 522 0.54 11.31 -11.39
N CYS A 523 1.65 11.37 -10.66
CA CYS A 523 1.82 10.65 -9.41
C CYS A 523 1.47 11.55 -8.22
N TYR A 524 0.63 11.06 -7.31
CA TYR A 524 0.34 11.75 -6.07
C TYR A 524 1.53 11.63 -5.10
N ASN A 525 1.77 12.69 -4.32
CA ASN A 525 2.69 12.64 -3.20
C ASN A 525 1.99 12.01 -2.01
N SER A 526 1.84 10.69 -2.04
CA SER A 526 1.10 9.96 -1.03
C SER A 526 1.67 10.19 0.36
N ARG A 527 3.01 10.17 0.51
CA ARG A 527 3.69 10.41 1.79
C ARG A 527 3.26 11.71 2.47
N LYS A 528 3.20 12.81 1.71
CA LYS A 528 2.64 14.08 2.21
C LYS A 528 1.18 13.96 2.62
N LEU A 529 0.34 13.34 1.80
CA LEU A 529 -1.11 13.24 2.03
C LEU A 529 -1.43 12.37 3.27
N GLU A 530 -0.60 11.36 3.57
CA GLU A 530 -0.72 10.51 4.76
C GLU A 530 -0.22 11.20 6.04
N GLU A 531 1.00 11.76 5.99
CA GLU A 531 1.69 12.27 7.17
C GLU A 531 1.18 13.66 7.58
N LEU A 532 0.91 14.55 6.63
CA LEU A 532 0.70 15.97 6.94
C LEU A 532 -0.46 16.22 7.92
N PRO A 533 -1.67 15.64 7.74
CA PRO A 533 -2.75 15.84 8.71
C PRO A 533 -2.36 15.31 10.10
N TYR A 534 -1.76 14.12 10.18
CA TYR A 534 -1.32 13.58 11.45
C TYR A 534 -0.33 14.50 12.19
N GLN A 535 0.63 15.08 11.46
CA GLN A 535 1.56 16.06 12.04
C GLN A 535 0.86 17.36 12.47
N GLU A 536 -0.10 17.86 11.68
CA GLU A 536 -0.91 19.05 11.97
C GLU A 536 -1.69 18.87 13.28
N PHE A 537 -2.38 17.73 13.45
CA PHE A 537 -3.16 17.43 14.64
C PHE A 537 -2.29 17.40 15.90
N HIS A 538 -1.11 16.78 15.83
CA HIS A 538 -0.20 16.72 16.97
C HIS A 538 0.42 18.09 17.35
N VAL A 539 0.46 19.06 16.41
CA VAL A 539 1.02 20.40 16.66
C VAL A 539 -0.06 21.40 17.06
N TYR A 540 -1.21 21.40 16.39
CA TYR A 540 -2.26 22.41 16.54
C TYR A 540 -3.56 21.88 17.15
N GLY A 541 -3.79 20.56 17.12
CA GLY A 541 -4.98 19.94 17.72
C GLY A 541 -6.25 19.98 16.87
N SER A 542 -6.20 20.44 15.62
CA SER A 542 -7.33 20.44 14.69
C SER A 542 -6.89 20.16 13.25
N LEU A 543 -7.78 19.51 12.51
CA LEU A 543 -7.69 19.11 11.11
C LEU A 543 -8.76 19.76 10.24
N TRP A 544 -9.62 20.59 10.82
CA TRP A 544 -10.79 21.12 10.13
C TRP A 544 -10.45 21.80 8.81
N GLY A 545 -9.37 22.58 8.76
CA GLY A 545 -8.90 23.24 7.52
C GLY A 545 -8.59 22.28 6.36
N TYR A 546 -8.28 21.01 6.64
CA TYR A 546 -8.13 19.98 5.62
C TYR A 546 -9.44 19.25 5.32
N LEU A 547 -10.27 19.04 6.34
CA LEU A 547 -11.55 18.33 6.19
C LEU A 547 -12.62 19.17 5.49
N GLU A 548 -12.50 20.50 5.53
CA GLU A 548 -13.38 21.42 4.81
C GLU A 548 -12.96 21.71 3.36
N ASP A 549 -11.72 21.38 2.99
CA ASP A 549 -11.16 21.60 1.65
C ASP A 549 -11.42 20.38 0.75
N ASP A 550 -12.36 20.52 -0.18
CA ASP A 550 -12.76 19.46 -1.11
C ASP A 550 -11.60 19.01 -2.02
N SER A 551 -10.74 19.94 -2.42
CA SER A 551 -9.58 19.65 -3.27
C SER A 551 -8.54 18.84 -2.50
N TRP A 552 -8.34 19.15 -1.23
CA TRP A 552 -7.49 18.34 -0.35
C TRP A 552 -8.04 16.92 -0.21
N LEU A 553 -9.33 16.75 0.13
CA LEU A 553 -9.94 15.42 0.23
C LEU A 553 -9.81 14.66 -1.08
N PHE A 554 -10.14 15.28 -2.21
CA PHE A 554 -10.03 14.65 -3.52
C PHE A 554 -8.60 14.13 -3.78
N ASN A 555 -7.60 14.96 -3.54
CA ASN A 555 -6.19 14.58 -3.69
C ASN A 555 -5.80 13.45 -2.73
N LYS A 556 -6.27 13.49 -1.47
CA LYS A 556 -5.96 12.46 -0.46
C LYS A 556 -6.64 11.12 -0.76
N ILE A 557 -7.89 11.11 -1.24
CA ILE A 557 -8.56 9.86 -1.66
C ILE A 557 -7.83 9.26 -2.87
N CYS A 558 -7.49 10.07 -3.87
CA CYS A 558 -6.81 9.58 -5.07
C CYS A 558 -5.35 9.16 -4.82
N GLY A 559 -4.67 9.81 -3.88
CA GLY A 559 -3.25 9.62 -3.63
C GLY A 559 -2.93 8.66 -2.49
N ALA A 560 -3.82 8.50 -1.52
CA ALA A 560 -3.64 7.63 -0.37
C ALA A 560 -4.84 6.68 -0.23
N SER A 561 -5.83 7.02 0.58
CA SER A 561 -7.04 6.21 0.75
C SER A 561 -8.15 6.97 1.46
N VAL A 562 -9.40 6.68 1.10
CA VAL A 562 -10.58 7.15 1.84
C VAL A 562 -10.55 6.74 3.31
N TYR A 563 -9.99 5.56 3.63
CA TYR A 563 -9.95 5.07 5.00
C TYR A 563 -9.09 5.95 5.91
N GLN A 564 -8.08 6.61 5.37
CA GLN A 564 -7.26 7.55 6.16
C GLN A 564 -7.98 8.85 6.45
N ILE A 565 -8.94 9.26 5.60
CA ILE A 565 -9.78 10.42 5.90
C ILE A 565 -10.75 10.07 7.03
N LEU A 566 -11.25 8.84 7.09
CA LEU A 566 -12.04 8.36 8.23
C LEU A 566 -11.24 8.34 9.53
N GLU A 567 -9.94 8.02 9.47
CA GLU A 567 -9.00 8.17 10.61
C GLU A 567 -8.84 9.64 11.01
N ASP A 568 -8.66 10.55 10.04
CA ASP A 568 -8.56 12.00 10.28
C ASP A 568 -9.84 12.55 10.95
N ILE A 569 -11.02 12.17 10.46
CA ILE A 569 -12.31 12.53 11.06
C ILE A 569 -12.39 12.00 12.49
N SER A 570 -11.93 10.77 12.74
CA SER A 570 -11.94 10.18 14.08
C SER A 570 -11.01 10.92 15.05
N MET A 571 -9.91 11.50 14.57
CA MET A 571 -9.07 12.41 15.36
C MET A 571 -9.79 13.74 15.62
N GLU A 572 -10.38 14.34 14.59
CA GLU A 572 -11.07 15.64 14.73
C GLU A 572 -12.29 15.56 15.65
N GLN A 573 -13.02 14.44 15.65
CA GLN A 573 -14.15 14.20 16.55
C GLN A 573 -13.77 14.30 18.03
N LYS A 574 -12.48 14.09 18.39
CA LYS A 574 -11.99 14.25 19.77
C LYS A 574 -12.00 15.71 20.23
N THR A 575 -11.98 16.68 19.32
CA THR A 575 -12.06 18.12 19.64
C THR A 575 -13.46 18.52 20.12
N GLY A 576 -14.49 17.83 19.64
CA GLY A 576 -15.89 18.11 19.93
C GLY A 576 -16.52 19.24 19.10
N GLU A 577 -15.81 19.80 18.12
CA GLU A 577 -16.30 20.82 17.19
C GLU A 577 -16.91 20.19 15.92
N HIS A 578 -17.64 20.97 15.11
CA HIS A 578 -18.19 20.57 13.79
C HIS A 578 -18.93 19.23 13.74
N LYS A 579 -19.64 18.85 14.82
CA LYS A 579 -20.21 17.50 15.00
C LYS A 579 -21.12 17.04 13.86
N ASP A 580 -22.03 17.90 13.42
CA ASP A 580 -23.01 17.55 12.38
C ASP A 580 -22.34 17.40 11.01
N ASP A 581 -21.39 18.29 10.69
CA ASP A 581 -20.59 18.21 9.46
C ASP A 581 -19.72 16.94 9.43
N LEU A 582 -19.03 16.64 10.53
CA LEU A 582 -18.16 15.46 10.64
C LEU A 582 -18.97 14.17 10.60
N LEU A 583 -20.16 14.13 11.21
CA LEU A 583 -21.05 12.96 11.14
C LEU A 583 -21.54 12.72 9.72
N TRP A 584 -22.00 13.77 9.04
CA TRP A 584 -22.43 13.69 7.64
C TRP A 584 -21.30 13.19 6.73
N LEU A 585 -20.11 13.79 6.84
CA LEU A 585 -18.96 13.41 6.03
C LEU A 585 -18.52 11.98 6.34
N LYS A 586 -18.51 11.57 7.61
CA LYS A 586 -18.20 10.21 8.02
C LYS A 586 -19.16 9.21 7.41
N ASP A 587 -20.47 9.42 7.55
CA ASP A 587 -21.48 8.50 7.03
C ASP A 587 -21.40 8.33 5.51
N PHE A 588 -21.20 9.44 4.78
CA PHE A 588 -20.96 9.41 3.34
C PHE A 588 -19.73 8.56 2.98
N LEU A 589 -18.60 8.84 3.63
CA LEU A 589 -17.33 8.17 3.32
C LEU A 589 -17.34 6.70 3.75
N GLU A 590 -18.01 6.34 4.85
CA GLU A 590 -18.15 4.93 5.27
C GLU A 590 -18.97 4.13 4.25
N GLU A 591 -20.08 4.69 3.77
CA GLU A 591 -20.98 4.06 2.78
C GLU A 591 -20.30 3.95 1.41
N SER A 592 -19.64 5.02 0.97
CA SER A 592 -18.97 5.12 -0.32
C SER A 592 -17.53 4.57 -0.31
N SER A 593 -17.04 4.10 0.85
CA SER A 593 -15.64 3.75 1.07
C SER A 593 -15.08 2.78 0.04
N ARG A 594 -15.90 1.81 -0.39
CA ARG A 594 -15.45 0.79 -1.34
C ARG A 594 -15.27 1.33 -2.75
N SER A 595 -16.24 2.13 -3.22
CA SER A 595 -16.19 2.81 -4.52
C SER A 595 -15.02 3.79 -4.57
N LEU A 596 -14.83 4.57 -3.51
CA LEU A 596 -13.75 5.55 -3.39
C LEU A 596 -12.37 4.92 -3.23
N ALA A 597 -12.27 3.76 -2.58
CA ALA A 597 -11.01 2.99 -2.54
C ALA A 597 -10.67 2.39 -3.91
N TYR A 598 -11.68 1.95 -4.67
CA TYR A 598 -11.47 1.43 -6.03
C TYR A 598 -11.04 2.53 -7.00
N ASP A 599 -11.74 3.68 -6.99
CA ASP A 599 -11.35 4.86 -7.76
C ASP A 599 -11.84 6.14 -7.07
N GLY A 600 -10.91 6.88 -6.49
CA GLY A 600 -11.16 8.13 -5.76
C GLY A 600 -11.75 9.25 -6.61
N ARG A 601 -11.65 9.16 -7.95
CA ARG A 601 -12.22 10.16 -8.87
C ARG A 601 -13.74 10.21 -8.83
N GLN A 602 -14.38 9.19 -8.25
CA GLN A 602 -15.82 9.11 -8.06
C GLN A 602 -16.37 10.01 -6.94
N LEU A 603 -15.51 10.74 -6.21
CA LEU A 603 -15.92 11.58 -5.08
C LEU A 603 -17.11 12.49 -5.43
N TYR A 604 -16.94 13.34 -6.46
CA TYR A 604 -17.96 14.33 -6.79
C TYR A 604 -19.22 13.71 -7.39
N SER A 605 -19.10 12.61 -8.15
CA SER A 605 -20.26 11.90 -8.70
C SER A 605 -21.12 11.29 -7.59
N LEU A 606 -20.50 10.70 -6.56
CA LEU A 606 -21.23 10.12 -5.43
C LEU A 606 -21.82 11.21 -4.53
N LEU A 607 -21.11 12.33 -4.34
CA LEU A 607 -21.66 13.49 -3.61
C LEU A 607 -22.88 14.10 -4.30
N HIS A 608 -22.95 14.07 -5.63
CA HIS A 608 -24.08 14.60 -6.39
C HIS A 608 -25.37 13.78 -6.18
N GLU A 609 -25.26 12.49 -5.87
CA GLU A 609 -26.42 11.65 -5.56
C GLU A 609 -27.01 11.93 -4.18
N MET A 610 -26.29 12.69 -3.35
CA MET A 610 -26.72 13.06 -2.01
C MET A 610 -27.22 14.49 -1.95
N SER A 611 -28.18 14.74 -1.07
CA SER A 611 -28.59 16.09 -0.69
C SER A 611 -28.57 16.21 0.82
N SER A 612 -27.95 17.27 1.35
CA SER A 612 -27.93 17.55 2.79
C SER A 612 -28.11 19.04 3.04
N ALA A 613 -28.63 19.40 4.22
CA ALA A 613 -28.79 20.78 4.65
C ALA A 613 -27.58 21.28 5.48
N VAL A 614 -26.57 20.43 5.66
CA VAL A 614 -25.39 20.65 6.50
C VAL A 614 -24.45 21.71 5.89
N ASP A 615 -23.79 22.51 6.73
CA ASP A 615 -23.00 23.67 6.32
C ASP A 615 -21.85 23.30 5.39
N LEU A 616 -21.15 22.20 5.66
CA LEU A 616 -20.10 21.68 4.78
C LEU A 616 -20.63 21.34 3.38
N TYR A 617 -21.77 20.65 3.28
CA TYR A 617 -22.40 20.34 1.99
C TYR A 617 -22.77 21.62 1.23
N ASN A 618 -23.33 22.61 1.91
CA ASN A 618 -23.69 23.90 1.30
C ASN A 618 -22.46 24.63 0.74
N ARG A 619 -21.31 24.54 1.40
CA ARG A 619 -20.05 25.10 0.89
C ARG A 619 -19.53 24.36 -0.34
N TRP A 620 -19.69 23.04 -0.38
CA TRP A 620 -19.25 22.22 -1.52
C TRP A 620 -20.24 22.19 -2.68
N LYS A 621 -21.46 22.69 -2.50
CA LYS A 621 -22.55 22.61 -3.48
C LYS A 621 -22.14 23.09 -4.88
N SER A 622 -21.40 24.19 -4.98
CA SER A 622 -20.95 24.73 -6.28
C SER A 622 -19.99 23.78 -7.00
N VAL A 623 -19.08 23.15 -6.26
CA VAL A 623 -18.07 22.21 -6.77
C VAL A 623 -18.70 20.84 -7.07
N ILE A 624 -19.68 20.40 -6.27
CA ILE A 624 -20.44 19.17 -6.53
C ILE A 624 -21.23 19.30 -7.84
N LEU A 625 -21.88 20.44 -8.08
CA LEU A 625 -22.62 20.71 -9.31
C LEU A 625 -21.71 20.90 -10.54
N ASN A 626 -20.49 21.41 -10.32
CA ASN A 626 -19.50 21.61 -11.38
C ASN A 626 -18.13 21.04 -10.98
N PRO A 627 -17.95 19.70 -11.05
CA PRO A 627 -16.73 19.06 -10.59
C PRO A 627 -15.49 19.57 -11.33
N PRO A 628 -14.36 19.79 -10.63
CA PRO A 628 -13.10 20.26 -11.23
C PRO A 628 -12.38 19.17 -12.03
N VAL A 629 -12.91 17.94 -11.99
CA VAL A 629 -12.41 16.76 -12.69
C VAL A 629 -13.52 16.16 -13.53
N LEU A 630 -13.15 15.37 -14.54
CA LEU A 630 -14.15 14.68 -15.35
C LEU A 630 -14.89 13.66 -14.47
N SER A 631 -16.16 13.94 -14.21
CA SER A 631 -17.04 13.09 -13.42
C SER A 631 -18.27 12.71 -14.23
N LEU A 632 -18.67 11.44 -14.14
CA LEU A 632 -19.94 10.97 -14.68
C LEU A 632 -21.01 11.15 -13.61
N VAL A 633 -21.99 12.00 -13.88
CA VAL A 633 -23.04 12.35 -12.91
C VAL A 633 -24.39 11.88 -13.45
N ALA A 634 -25.19 11.23 -12.60
CA ALA A 634 -26.55 10.88 -12.93
C ALA A 634 -27.42 12.14 -12.94
N VAL A 635 -28.03 12.44 -14.10
CA VAL A 635 -28.93 13.59 -14.25
C VAL A 635 -30.36 13.14 -13.95
N SER A 636 -31.05 13.87 -13.07
CA SER A 636 -32.45 13.60 -12.76
C SER A 636 -33.38 13.97 -13.92
N ARG A 637 -34.55 13.34 -14.04
CA ARG A 637 -35.54 13.69 -15.08
C ARG A 637 -36.06 15.13 -14.92
N GLU A 638 -36.03 15.69 -13.72
CA GLU A 638 -36.50 17.04 -13.42
C GLU A 638 -35.52 18.10 -13.96
N GLU A 639 -34.21 17.86 -13.87
CA GLU A 639 -33.17 18.74 -14.44
C GLU A 639 -33.18 18.78 -15.97
N ILE A 640 -33.64 17.69 -16.63
CA ILE A 640 -33.79 17.61 -18.09
C ILE A 640 -35.00 18.43 -18.58
N THR A 641 -36.00 18.67 -17.72
CA THR A 641 -37.26 19.34 -18.09
C THR A 641 -37.35 20.81 -17.66
N GLY A 642 -36.39 21.31 -16.87
CA GLY A 642 -36.32 22.72 -16.49
C GLY A 642 -35.91 23.62 -17.67
N GLU A 643 -36.84 24.47 -18.13
CA GLU A 643 -36.63 25.50 -19.18
C GLU A 643 -35.63 26.62 -18.81
N GLY A 644 -34.78 26.43 -17.80
CA GLY A 644 -33.98 27.51 -17.18
C GLY A 644 -32.48 27.29 -17.08
N ASN A 645 -31.93 26.14 -17.45
CA ASN A 645 -30.48 25.98 -17.48
C ASN A 645 -29.99 26.28 -18.91
N GLU A 646 -29.40 27.46 -19.10
CA GLU A 646 -28.33 27.63 -20.09
C GLU A 646 -27.21 26.65 -19.71
N ALA A 647 -27.38 25.38 -20.08
CA ALA A 647 -26.36 24.37 -19.93
C ALA A 647 -25.16 24.87 -20.71
N SER A 648 -24.13 25.31 -20.00
CA SER A 648 -22.86 25.68 -20.60
C SER A 648 -22.42 24.57 -21.56
N ASP A 649 -21.88 24.94 -22.72
CA ASP A 649 -21.47 24.05 -23.83
C ASP A 649 -20.55 22.87 -23.41
N THR A 650 -20.07 22.89 -22.16
CA THR A 650 -19.26 21.89 -21.46
C THR A 650 -20.04 20.71 -20.88
N GLN A 651 -21.33 20.83 -20.52
CA GLN A 651 -22.12 19.69 -20.05
C GLN A 651 -22.50 18.80 -21.26
N ARG A 652 -22.19 17.51 -21.18
CA ARG A 652 -22.46 16.53 -22.24
C ARG A 652 -23.38 15.45 -21.68
N CYS A 653 -24.65 15.50 -22.04
CA CYS A 653 -25.56 14.41 -21.75
C CYS A 653 -25.12 13.18 -22.56
N LEU A 654 -24.98 12.05 -21.87
CA LEU A 654 -24.67 10.76 -22.48
C LEU A 654 -25.90 9.88 -22.32
N ASP A 655 -26.39 9.33 -23.42
CA ASP A 655 -27.57 8.46 -23.39
C ASP A 655 -27.20 7.01 -23.03
N MET A 656 -25.97 6.60 -23.37
CA MET A 656 -25.55 5.22 -23.24
C MET A 656 -24.03 5.10 -23.07
N ILE A 657 -23.62 4.12 -22.26
CA ILE A 657 -22.22 3.74 -22.03
C ILE A 657 -22.10 2.23 -22.21
N ILE A 658 -21.17 1.79 -23.05
CA ILE A 658 -20.98 0.38 -23.44
C ILE A 658 -19.50 0.03 -23.31
N ARG A 659 -19.20 -1.15 -22.76
CA ARG A 659 -17.84 -1.70 -22.70
C ARG A 659 -17.50 -2.45 -23.99
N LEU A 660 -16.23 -2.45 -24.37
CA LEU A 660 -15.76 -3.29 -25.47
C LEU A 660 -15.81 -4.77 -25.05
N PRO A 661 -16.06 -5.71 -25.99
CA PRO A 661 -16.22 -7.13 -25.66
C PRO A 661 -14.98 -7.81 -25.07
N LYS A 662 -13.78 -7.48 -25.55
CA LYS A 662 -12.53 -8.12 -25.12
C LYS A 662 -11.55 -7.16 -24.45
N ASN A 663 -11.57 -5.89 -24.82
CA ASN A 663 -10.62 -4.91 -24.29
C ASN A 663 -11.25 -4.05 -23.15
N PRO A 664 -10.85 -4.23 -21.89
CA PRO A 664 -11.41 -3.46 -20.77
C PRO A 664 -10.91 -2.02 -20.68
N ASN A 665 -9.92 -1.64 -21.50
CA ASN A 665 -9.25 -0.34 -21.41
C ASN A 665 -10.05 0.79 -22.05
N PHE A 666 -11.10 0.46 -22.80
CA PHE A 666 -11.91 1.45 -23.49
C PHE A 666 -13.40 1.27 -23.21
N VAL A 667 -14.13 2.39 -23.27
CA VAL A 667 -15.58 2.42 -23.25
C VAL A 667 -16.11 3.32 -24.36
N VAL A 668 -17.28 2.96 -24.89
CA VAL A 668 -17.97 3.70 -25.94
C VAL A 668 -19.16 4.42 -25.34
N THR A 669 -19.33 5.70 -25.66
CA THR A 669 -20.49 6.49 -25.23
C THR A 669 -21.25 7.06 -26.41
N ILE A 670 -22.55 7.21 -26.24
CA ILE A 670 -23.45 7.80 -27.23
C ILE A 670 -23.98 9.13 -26.70
N ALA A 671 -23.98 10.15 -27.55
CA ALA A 671 -24.67 11.42 -27.33
C ALA A 671 -25.57 11.71 -28.55
N THR A 672 -26.87 11.48 -28.38
CA THR A 672 -27.89 11.55 -29.43
C THR A 672 -28.12 12.98 -29.88
N ASP A 673 -28.13 13.90 -28.91
CA ASP A 673 -28.26 15.35 -29.09
C ASP A 673 -27.12 15.94 -29.94
N LYS A 674 -25.90 15.45 -29.74
CA LYS A 674 -24.69 15.90 -30.45
C LYS A 674 -24.35 15.07 -31.69
N GLU A 675 -25.19 14.10 -32.04
CA GLU A 675 -24.99 13.22 -33.20
C GLU A 675 -23.59 12.55 -33.18
N GLU A 676 -23.22 12.04 -32.00
CA GLU A 676 -21.84 11.71 -31.65
C GLU A 676 -21.70 10.33 -31.00
N ILE A 677 -20.64 9.61 -31.40
CA ILE A 677 -20.14 8.42 -30.69
C ILE A 677 -18.71 8.70 -30.24
N SER A 678 -18.39 8.37 -29.00
CA SER A 678 -17.09 8.64 -28.40
C SER A 678 -16.45 7.35 -27.91
N VAL A 679 -15.13 7.23 -28.08
CA VAL A 679 -14.33 6.19 -27.45
C VAL A 679 -13.45 6.84 -26.39
N TRP A 680 -13.55 6.33 -25.16
CA TRP A 680 -12.83 6.83 -24.00
C TRP A 680 -11.86 5.78 -23.51
N ASP A 681 -10.68 6.22 -23.09
CA ASP A 681 -9.72 5.41 -22.36
C ASP A 681 -10.05 5.46 -20.87
N THR A 682 -10.25 4.28 -20.27
CA THR A 682 -10.69 4.12 -18.88
C THR A 682 -9.61 4.47 -17.86
N HIS A 683 -8.33 4.38 -18.24
CA HIS A 683 -7.21 4.64 -17.34
C HIS A 683 -6.96 6.15 -17.23
N THR A 684 -6.87 6.81 -18.37
CA THR A 684 -6.63 8.25 -18.49
C THR A 684 -7.89 9.08 -18.31
N CYS A 685 -9.08 8.46 -18.32
CA CYS A 685 -10.38 9.12 -18.35
C CYS A 685 -10.44 10.18 -19.45
N SER A 686 -9.82 9.90 -20.59
CA SER A 686 -9.73 10.84 -21.70
C SER A 686 -10.40 10.29 -22.94
N ARG A 687 -10.99 11.20 -23.70
CA ARG A 687 -11.63 10.84 -24.96
C ARG A 687 -10.54 10.65 -26.02
N VAL A 688 -10.39 9.42 -26.49
CA VAL A 688 -9.39 9.08 -27.51
C VAL A 688 -9.94 9.30 -28.90
N ARG A 689 -11.25 9.06 -29.12
CA ARG A 689 -11.88 9.24 -30.43
C ARG A 689 -13.29 9.82 -30.36
N THR A 690 -13.65 10.46 -31.47
CA THR A 690 -14.89 11.21 -31.68
C THR A 690 -15.38 10.96 -33.09
N LEU A 691 -16.50 10.26 -33.24
CA LEU A 691 -17.22 10.17 -34.50
C LEU A 691 -18.36 11.17 -34.45
N ARG A 692 -18.36 12.16 -35.36
CA ARG A 692 -19.41 13.20 -35.47
C ARG A 692 -20.23 13.01 -36.74
N GLY A 693 -21.43 13.58 -36.75
CA GLY A 693 -22.32 13.53 -37.93
C GLY A 693 -23.05 12.19 -38.06
N ILE A 694 -23.15 11.43 -36.97
CA ILE A 694 -23.95 10.22 -36.92
C ILE A 694 -25.38 10.65 -36.60
N THR A 695 -26.27 10.54 -37.58
CA THR A 695 -27.63 11.07 -37.44
C THR A 695 -28.42 10.35 -36.34
N GLN A 696 -28.69 11.03 -35.23
CA GLN A 696 -29.43 10.54 -34.04
C GLN A 696 -29.11 9.07 -33.68
N PRO A 697 -27.93 8.80 -33.08
CA PRO A 697 -27.57 7.46 -32.61
C PRO A 697 -28.38 7.14 -31.35
N ILE A 698 -29.30 6.18 -31.42
CA ILE A 698 -30.24 5.87 -30.31
C ILE A 698 -29.76 4.67 -29.49
N ASN A 699 -29.15 3.68 -30.15
CA ASN A 699 -28.71 2.44 -29.52
C ASN A 699 -27.48 1.90 -30.26
N LEU A 700 -26.63 1.15 -29.56
CA LEU A 700 -25.39 0.61 -30.11
C LEU A 700 -25.13 -0.79 -29.55
N GLU A 701 -24.62 -1.67 -30.41
CA GLU A 701 -24.18 -3.00 -30.02
C GLU A 701 -22.79 -3.27 -30.59
N MET A 702 -21.87 -3.76 -29.75
CA MET A 702 -20.48 -4.02 -30.14
C MET A 702 -20.37 -5.39 -30.81
N ILE A 703 -19.87 -5.42 -32.05
CA ILE A 703 -19.58 -6.67 -32.77
C ILE A 703 -18.26 -7.26 -32.27
N ASP A 704 -17.25 -6.40 -32.18
CA ASP A 704 -15.92 -6.70 -31.66
C ASP A 704 -15.31 -5.40 -31.09
N ASP A 705 -14.03 -5.41 -30.72
CA ASP A 705 -13.35 -4.24 -30.13
C ASP A 705 -13.20 -3.05 -31.11
N SER A 706 -13.47 -3.24 -32.41
CA SER A 706 -13.27 -2.24 -33.47
C SER A 706 -14.53 -1.91 -34.25
N ARG A 707 -15.53 -2.79 -34.29
CA ARG A 707 -16.75 -2.64 -35.08
C ARG A 707 -17.98 -2.64 -34.19
N CYS A 708 -18.94 -1.78 -34.51
CA CYS A 708 -20.23 -1.74 -33.84
C CYS A 708 -21.38 -1.57 -34.83
N VAL A 709 -22.57 -1.98 -34.41
CA VAL A 709 -23.85 -1.67 -35.06
C VAL A 709 -24.49 -0.54 -34.30
N VAL A 710 -24.95 0.49 -35.02
CA VAL A 710 -25.60 1.66 -34.45
C VAL A 710 -26.98 1.81 -35.08
N LEU A 711 -27.98 2.02 -34.23
CA LEU A 711 -29.31 2.45 -34.65
C LEU A 711 -29.32 3.97 -34.86
N CYS A 712 -29.31 4.38 -36.12
CA CYS A 712 -29.36 5.78 -36.53
C CYS A 712 -30.78 6.11 -37.03
N LYS A 713 -31.58 6.82 -36.24
CA LYS A 713 -33.01 7.10 -36.51
C LYS A 713 -33.85 5.84 -36.74
N ARG A 714 -33.87 5.35 -37.98
CA ARG A 714 -34.71 4.23 -38.46
C ARG A 714 -33.89 3.16 -39.19
N GLU A 715 -32.57 3.28 -39.15
CA GLU A 715 -31.66 2.46 -39.95
C GLU A 715 -30.55 1.92 -39.06
N LEU A 716 -30.17 0.67 -39.30
CA LEU A 716 -28.99 0.09 -38.67
C LEU A 716 -27.78 0.28 -39.59
N ARG A 717 -26.69 0.76 -39.01
CA ARG A 717 -25.44 1.04 -39.71
C ARG A 717 -24.28 0.43 -38.95
N THR A 718 -23.34 -0.18 -39.65
CA THR A 718 -22.10 -0.69 -39.07
C THR A 718 -21.00 0.35 -39.20
N TYR A 719 -20.27 0.60 -38.11
CA TYR A 719 -19.17 1.55 -38.08
C TYR A 719 -17.89 0.87 -37.61
N ASN A 720 -16.76 1.35 -38.10
CA ASN A 720 -15.44 1.03 -37.56
C ASN A 720 -15.00 2.17 -36.62
N LEU A 721 -14.81 1.86 -35.34
CA LEU A 721 -14.41 2.80 -34.29
C LEU A 721 -12.92 3.15 -34.35
N ASN A 722 -12.10 2.36 -35.04
CA ASN A 722 -10.68 2.66 -35.26
C ASN A 722 -10.47 3.71 -36.34
N THR A 723 -11.16 3.57 -37.47
CA THR A 723 -11.04 4.47 -38.62
C THR A 723 -12.08 5.57 -38.64
N GLY A 724 -13.17 5.43 -37.87
CA GLY A 724 -14.29 6.37 -37.86
C GLY A 724 -15.20 6.27 -39.09
N THR A 725 -15.05 5.21 -39.90
CA THR A 725 -15.75 5.08 -41.19
C THR A 725 -17.03 4.25 -41.06
N LEU A 726 -18.07 4.65 -41.81
CA LEU A 726 -19.22 3.80 -42.08
C LEU A 726 -18.77 2.60 -42.91
N LEU A 727 -19.07 1.38 -42.46
CA LEU A 727 -18.79 0.15 -43.19
C LEU A 727 -19.96 -0.18 -44.11
N THR A 728 -21.12 -0.45 -43.52
CA THR A 728 -22.28 -0.95 -44.25
C THR A 728 -23.58 -0.39 -43.67
N LYS A 729 -24.58 -0.22 -44.53
CA LYS A 729 -25.95 0.10 -44.12
C LYS A 729 -26.81 -1.15 -44.30
N LEU A 730 -27.42 -1.63 -43.22
CA LEU A 730 -28.18 -2.88 -43.24
C LEU A 730 -29.51 -2.67 -43.98
N LYS A 731 -29.75 -3.51 -44.98
CA LYS A 731 -30.93 -3.55 -45.83
C LYS A 731 -31.96 -4.47 -45.19
N GLY A 732 -32.92 -3.87 -44.48
CA GLY A 732 -34.03 -4.60 -43.88
C GLY A 732 -35.03 -3.68 -43.20
N VAL A 733 -36.31 -4.04 -43.27
CA VAL A 733 -37.38 -3.20 -42.71
C VAL A 733 -37.66 -3.59 -41.25
N MET A 734 -37.05 -2.84 -40.33
CA MET A 734 -37.24 -2.98 -38.88
C MET A 734 -38.52 -2.27 -38.42
N ASN A 735 -39.10 -2.71 -37.29
CA ASN A 735 -40.18 -1.97 -36.63
C ASN A 735 -39.70 -0.61 -36.09
N GLN A 736 -40.48 0.44 -36.37
CA GLN A 736 -40.11 1.82 -36.02
C GLN A 736 -40.42 2.20 -34.57
N LYS A 737 -41.42 1.56 -33.94
CA LYS A 737 -41.79 1.82 -32.54
C LYS A 737 -41.03 0.92 -31.57
N MET A 738 -40.61 -0.25 -32.02
CA MET A 738 -39.93 -1.28 -31.26
C MET A 738 -38.68 -1.75 -32.02
N PRO A 739 -37.63 -0.92 -32.11
CA PRO A 739 -36.44 -1.21 -32.90
C PRO A 739 -35.50 -2.17 -32.15
N TYR A 740 -35.99 -3.37 -31.83
CA TYR A 740 -35.22 -4.38 -31.13
C TYR A 740 -34.30 -5.14 -32.09
N PHE A 741 -33.04 -5.26 -31.72
CA PHE A 741 -32.02 -6.02 -32.41
C PHE A 741 -31.03 -6.61 -31.42
N GLY A 742 -30.29 -7.62 -31.87
CA GLY A 742 -29.24 -8.29 -31.11
C GLY A 742 -28.30 -9.05 -32.03
N LEU A 743 -27.05 -9.24 -31.62
CA LEU A 743 -26.05 -9.99 -32.39
C LEU A 743 -26.23 -11.51 -32.25
N HIS A 744 -26.27 -12.22 -33.38
CA HIS A 744 -26.23 -13.70 -33.40
C HIS A 744 -24.80 -14.22 -33.43
N ASP A 745 -23.93 -13.57 -34.19
CA ASP A 745 -22.49 -13.85 -34.22
C ASP A 745 -21.73 -12.61 -34.71
N ALA A 746 -20.43 -12.74 -34.97
CA ALA A 746 -19.59 -11.64 -35.44
C ALA A 746 -19.95 -11.11 -36.84
N ASN A 747 -20.77 -11.83 -37.61
CA ASN A 747 -21.11 -11.55 -39.00
C ASN A 747 -22.62 -11.38 -39.23
N HIS A 748 -23.47 -11.73 -38.26
CA HIS A 748 -24.92 -11.75 -38.40
C HIS A 748 -25.63 -11.03 -37.25
N LEU A 749 -26.66 -10.27 -37.63
CA LEU A 749 -27.53 -9.53 -36.74
C LEU A 749 -28.97 -10.01 -36.85
N VAL A 750 -29.66 -10.07 -35.72
CA VAL A 750 -31.07 -10.40 -35.60
C VAL A 750 -31.84 -9.12 -35.29
N ALA A 751 -32.93 -8.86 -36.01
CA ALA A 751 -33.77 -7.67 -35.81
C ALA A 751 -35.26 -7.97 -35.92
N LEU A 752 -36.08 -7.31 -35.11
CA LEU A 752 -37.54 -7.45 -35.17
C LEU A 752 -38.10 -6.81 -36.44
N SER A 753 -38.86 -7.59 -37.21
CA SER A 753 -39.49 -7.12 -38.45
C SER A 753 -40.60 -6.08 -38.20
N ARG A 754 -40.92 -5.30 -39.22
CA ARG A 754 -41.94 -4.22 -39.15
C ARG A 754 -43.29 -4.66 -38.59
N ASN A 755 -43.79 -5.85 -38.94
CA ASN A 755 -45.11 -6.32 -38.51
C ASN A 755 -45.09 -7.03 -37.15
N ARG A 756 -43.92 -7.16 -36.50
CA ARG A 756 -43.73 -7.82 -35.19
C ARG A 756 -44.12 -9.29 -35.15
N MET A 757 -44.23 -9.94 -36.30
CA MET A 757 -44.55 -11.38 -36.42
C MET A 757 -43.33 -12.21 -36.83
N TYR A 758 -42.33 -11.54 -37.42
CA TYR A 758 -41.12 -12.17 -37.91
C TYR A 758 -39.87 -11.55 -37.32
N VAL A 759 -38.80 -12.31 -37.38
CA VAL A 759 -37.46 -11.89 -37.02
C VAL A 759 -36.57 -12.00 -38.25
N ASN A 760 -35.83 -10.93 -38.56
CA ASN A 760 -34.94 -10.84 -39.70
C ASN A 760 -33.51 -11.13 -39.28
N LEU A 761 -32.82 -11.99 -40.03
CA LEU A 761 -31.39 -12.23 -39.91
C LEU A 761 -30.67 -11.49 -41.04
N MET A 762 -29.76 -10.61 -40.70
CA MET A 762 -29.04 -9.73 -41.64
C MET A 762 -27.55 -10.02 -41.57
N ASN A 763 -26.87 -9.95 -42.71
CA ASN A 763 -25.43 -10.08 -42.79
C ASN A 763 -24.77 -8.71 -42.61
N LEU A 764 -23.83 -8.60 -41.69
CA LEU A 764 -23.20 -7.34 -41.28
C LEU A 764 -22.23 -6.77 -42.33
N ASP A 765 -21.59 -7.64 -43.12
CA ASP A 765 -20.60 -7.25 -44.12
C ASP A 765 -21.27 -6.74 -45.41
N SER A 766 -22.18 -7.55 -45.98
CA SER A 766 -22.92 -7.22 -47.21
C SER A 766 -24.09 -6.25 -46.95
N GLY A 767 -24.63 -6.27 -45.73
CA GLY A 767 -25.83 -5.54 -45.36
C GLY A 767 -27.12 -6.20 -45.82
N ASP A 768 -27.07 -7.34 -46.50
CA ASP A 768 -28.26 -7.96 -47.08
C ASP A 768 -29.05 -8.78 -46.03
N LEU A 769 -30.36 -8.88 -46.25
CA LEU A 769 -31.24 -9.76 -45.50
C LEU A 769 -30.96 -11.21 -45.90
N VAL A 770 -30.48 -12.02 -44.96
CA VAL A 770 -30.15 -13.43 -45.19
C VAL A 770 -31.43 -14.27 -45.19
N THR A 771 -32.19 -14.18 -44.10
CA THR A 771 -33.44 -14.93 -43.92
C THR A 771 -34.41 -14.21 -42.98
N THR A 772 -35.67 -14.62 -43.01
CA THR A 772 -36.72 -14.17 -42.09
C THR A 772 -37.40 -15.37 -41.46
N PHE A 773 -37.51 -15.39 -40.14
CA PHE A 773 -38.11 -16.46 -39.36
C PHE A 773 -39.48 -16.04 -38.81
N LYS A 774 -40.50 -16.90 -38.94
CA LYS A 774 -41.77 -16.72 -38.22
C LYS A 774 -41.58 -17.25 -36.79
N ALA A 775 -41.91 -16.45 -35.78
CA ALA A 775 -41.66 -16.78 -34.38
C ALA A 775 -42.54 -17.90 -33.79
N GLY A 776 -43.33 -18.60 -34.60
CA GLY A 776 -44.24 -19.68 -34.15
C GLY A 776 -45.43 -19.20 -33.31
N GLU A 777 -45.53 -17.90 -33.04
CA GLU A 777 -46.58 -17.26 -32.25
C GLU A 777 -47.41 -16.34 -33.17
N ASP A 778 -48.74 -16.35 -32.99
CA ASP A 778 -49.68 -15.59 -33.85
C ASP A 778 -50.04 -14.22 -33.25
N ARG A 779 -49.55 -13.91 -32.05
CA ARG A 779 -49.60 -12.58 -31.43
C ARG A 779 -48.37 -11.74 -31.77
N PHE A 780 -48.54 -10.42 -31.68
CA PHE A 780 -47.44 -9.48 -31.90
C PHE A 780 -46.38 -9.57 -30.81
N LEU A 781 -45.12 -9.74 -31.23
CA LEU A 781 -43.96 -9.70 -30.36
C LEU A 781 -43.73 -8.27 -29.83
N ASN A 782 -43.46 -8.16 -28.52
CA ASN A 782 -43.22 -6.88 -27.84
C ASN A 782 -41.82 -6.76 -27.24
N SER A 783 -40.99 -7.80 -27.34
CA SER A 783 -39.59 -7.76 -26.94
C SER A 783 -38.80 -8.80 -27.73
N LEU A 784 -37.52 -8.51 -27.95
CA LEU A 784 -36.53 -9.42 -28.52
C LEU A 784 -35.24 -9.26 -27.73
N LEU A 785 -34.74 -10.37 -27.20
CA LEU A 785 -33.44 -10.47 -26.53
C LEU A 785 -32.65 -11.59 -27.19
N VAL A 786 -31.37 -11.36 -27.40
CA VAL A 786 -30.44 -12.37 -27.92
C VAL A 786 -29.46 -12.72 -26.80
N SER A 787 -29.15 -14.01 -26.63
CA SER A 787 -28.17 -14.46 -25.64
C SER A 787 -26.77 -13.91 -25.97
N GLY A 788 -25.91 -13.75 -24.96
CA GLY A 788 -24.55 -13.21 -25.17
C GLY A 788 -23.65 -14.08 -26.06
N ASP A 789 -23.97 -15.37 -26.20
CA ASP A 789 -23.32 -16.28 -27.16
C ASP A 789 -24.05 -16.34 -28.52
N GLY A 790 -25.12 -15.57 -28.68
CA GLY A 790 -25.95 -15.45 -29.87
C GLY A 790 -26.82 -16.65 -30.21
N ARG A 791 -26.71 -17.75 -29.46
CA ARG A 791 -27.36 -19.04 -29.78
C ARG A 791 -28.86 -19.05 -29.55
N PHE A 792 -29.35 -18.25 -28.63
CA PHE A 792 -30.76 -18.22 -28.24
C PHE A 792 -31.36 -16.84 -28.49
N VAL A 793 -32.54 -16.83 -29.09
CA VAL A 793 -33.35 -15.62 -29.25
C VAL A 793 -34.60 -15.79 -28.40
N PHE A 794 -34.75 -14.94 -27.39
CA PHE A 794 -35.91 -14.90 -26.51
C PHE A 794 -36.87 -13.82 -27.00
N MET A 795 -38.12 -14.20 -27.19
CA MET A 795 -39.18 -13.32 -27.67
C MET A 795 -40.33 -13.35 -26.69
N PHE A 796 -40.82 -12.17 -26.31
CA PHE A 796 -41.91 -12.06 -25.35
C PHE A 796 -43.13 -11.38 -25.98
N VAL A 797 -44.30 -11.88 -25.62
CA VAL A 797 -45.60 -11.35 -25.99
C VAL A 797 -46.31 -10.85 -24.73
N ASN A 798 -46.99 -9.71 -24.81
CA ASN A 798 -47.80 -9.26 -23.67
C ASN A 798 -49.02 -10.17 -23.54
N HIS A 799 -49.21 -10.74 -22.35
CA HIS A 799 -50.51 -11.25 -21.96
C HIS A 799 -51.36 -10.06 -21.52
N HIS A 800 -52.26 -9.59 -22.37
CA HIS A 800 -53.44 -8.90 -21.83
C HIS A 800 -54.26 -9.97 -21.10
N MET A 801 -54.29 -9.94 -19.76
CA MET A 801 -55.42 -10.49 -19.04
C MET A 801 -56.63 -9.63 -19.39
N ALA A 802 -57.45 -10.11 -20.32
CA ALA A 802 -58.84 -9.70 -20.40
C ALA A 802 -59.61 -10.54 -19.37
N SER A 803 -59.76 -10.00 -18.17
CA SER A 803 -60.95 -10.15 -17.32
C SER A 803 -60.94 -9.05 -16.28
#